data_AF-A0A496XIS8-F1
#
_entry.id   AF-A0A496XIS8-F1
#
_cell.length_a   1.000
_cell.length_b   1.000
_cell.length_c   1.000
_cell.angle_alpha   90.00
_cell.angle_beta   90.00
_cell.angle_gamma   90.00
#
_symmetry.space_group_name_H-M   'P 1'
#
loop_
_entity.id
_entity.type
_entity.pdbx_description
1 polymer ?
#
loop_
_entity_poly.entity_id
_entity_poly.type
_entity_poly.pdbx_seq_one_letter_code
_entity_poly.pdbx_strand_id
1 'polypeptide(L)'
;MNRFNLTFKGEILPGRHEEQVKRRFGKMFAIDDPIRLERFFSGQTIILRRNLDRKTAAEYFQKLHQLGVEAELVKVTTKDTAAAITKAPPSPRREEAERKAAEEAARRKAELAKKKRIDAQEAARLKAELTEKKRKATEEAACEQAILDEAKRKAAAEVARVQAEQRRIATAKAAVEVAAQRAAAELAQRPSLKTVGAGIKTNLDVPLRTNNRGTKSSATDPRRGQSGAPNLYSLRPFRNTPEIRARAAQSHARMRVAFVVAALALAGLLILGGRFLSLPAAPLITGASAMAIDAQARLLLLAGDSLLLHDRSGVGTGTLLWESLGLATLRAPMAFDTTGELLAMGRPKITGAEVADVESLQLLRCNLTKSLCRPFAPQLESNNIAGFVINALDGTVFLADAVNGQLLKVSADGTVLARAEVSIPDHPIMRLESGLLFMNSVQGPAVSVFRYDDSAFGQQLDEILLLPPGAIEAEQSRVGDFLRTADTWWVSMYNPDTNNAGLYRFDARWNFIARAELPADTWPQQLARWGEKTLVRDVHHIPIQRFNARGAPEVPLASDLLETLVARQQRSNKLTGMVWGTSLVISVLVAVIGLCLGNLQRLRALVYQPHRERGADPVDKYVDAIRWVDPLADRRTRLRRTAISYTVIALALSLLAISQSVEPLQLIALLLALSGPAMALLLLSRNPIGHIGILQQQLLLVDHSGMYHLGGGSRIQYRGPFLLLDDVVVFAGTRLLPAFAPKQIQDMVTPLAQGGIKVDRNTVMVKLLQCRHPLAQGAVAMLVSFTAAGVLLCLHRVF
;
A
#
# COMPACT_ATOMS: atom_id res chain seq x y z
N MET A 1 24.91 69.47 30.84
CA MET A 1 23.84 68.84 31.65
C MET A 1 24.48 67.93 32.69
N ASN A 2 24.14 68.07 33.98
CA ASN A 2 24.71 67.24 35.04
C ASN A 2 24.18 65.79 34.93
N ARG A 3 25.07 64.81 34.88
CA ARG A 3 24.77 63.37 34.90
C ARG A 3 25.01 62.81 36.30
N PHE A 4 24.21 61.83 36.71
CA PHE A 4 24.28 61.23 38.05
C PHE A 4 24.39 59.71 37.95
N ASN A 5 25.18 59.12 38.85
CA ASN A 5 25.21 57.69 39.09
C ASN A 5 24.39 57.38 40.34
N LEU A 6 23.49 56.42 40.22
CA LEU A 6 22.69 55.92 41.35
C LEU A 6 23.44 54.75 41.97
N THR A 7 23.88 54.93 43.21
CA THR A 7 24.67 53.96 43.96
C THR A 7 23.88 53.42 45.16
N PHE A 8 24.14 52.18 45.53
CA PHE A 8 23.45 51.46 46.60
C PHE A 8 24.46 50.66 47.40
N LYS A 9 24.41 50.75 48.74
CA LYS A 9 25.37 50.10 49.65
C LYS A 9 24.80 48.89 50.40
N GLY A 10 23.56 48.50 50.10
CA GLY A 10 22.91 47.41 50.83
C GLY A 10 22.19 47.84 52.10
N GLU A 11 22.14 49.13 52.41
CA GLU A 11 21.53 49.66 53.64
C GLU A 11 20.00 49.78 53.52
N ILE A 12 19.30 49.42 54.59
CA ILE A 12 17.84 49.41 54.70
C ILE A 12 17.44 50.45 55.75
N LEU A 13 16.40 51.24 55.44
CA LEU A 13 15.92 52.29 56.32
C LEU A 13 15.39 51.72 57.66
N PRO A 14 15.66 52.38 58.80
CA PRO A 14 15.26 51.90 60.11
C PRO A 14 13.73 51.72 60.21
N GLY A 15 13.29 50.64 60.89
CA GLY A 15 11.87 50.31 61.06
C GLY A 15 11.22 49.55 59.89
N ARG A 16 11.97 49.08 58.89
CA ARG A 16 11.46 48.25 57.78
C ARG A 16 11.91 46.79 57.91
N HIS A 17 11.01 45.85 57.61
CA HIS A 17 11.32 44.42 57.61
C HIS A 17 12.23 44.03 56.44
N GLU A 18 13.42 43.52 56.75
CA GLU A 18 14.49 43.21 55.79
C GLU A 18 14.04 42.28 54.65
N GLU A 19 13.34 41.18 54.96
CA GLU A 19 12.88 40.24 53.92
C GLU A 19 11.91 40.87 52.92
N GLN A 20 11.00 41.74 53.38
CA GLN A 20 10.04 42.39 52.50
C GLN A 20 10.72 43.41 51.59
N VAL A 21 11.71 44.13 52.10
CA VAL A 21 12.51 45.09 51.33
C VAL A 21 13.31 44.37 50.25
N LYS A 22 14.00 43.26 50.59
CA LYS A 22 14.75 42.44 49.62
C LYS A 22 13.85 41.92 48.50
N ARG A 23 12.68 41.35 48.82
CA ARG A 23 11.73 40.85 47.78
C ARG A 23 11.24 41.96 46.86
N ARG A 24 10.87 43.13 47.41
CA ARG A 24 10.40 44.26 46.60
C ARG A 24 11.52 44.86 45.74
N PHE A 25 12.74 44.91 46.26
CA PHE A 25 13.94 45.31 45.53
C PHE A 25 14.21 44.35 44.36
N GLY A 26 14.21 43.04 44.61
CA GLY A 26 14.36 42.02 43.57
C GLY A 26 13.31 42.15 42.47
N LYS A 27 12.04 42.39 42.83
CA LYS A 27 10.96 42.64 41.86
C LYS A 27 11.16 43.91 41.03
N MET A 28 11.68 45.01 41.62
CA MET A 28 11.93 46.26 40.88
C MET A 28 13.03 46.09 39.82
N PHE A 29 14.06 45.29 40.12
CA PHE A 29 15.18 45.05 39.22
C PHE A 29 15.09 43.74 38.43
N ALA A 30 13.95 43.04 38.51
CA ALA A 30 13.71 41.73 37.88
C ALA A 30 14.83 40.72 38.18
N ILE A 31 15.21 40.63 39.46
CA ILE A 31 16.19 39.66 39.97
C ILE A 31 15.41 38.51 40.61
N ASP A 32 15.31 37.40 39.87
CA ASP A 32 14.60 36.19 40.31
C ASP A 32 15.49 35.21 41.10
N ASP A 33 16.82 35.41 41.07
CA ASP A 33 17.80 34.56 41.75
C ASP A 33 18.13 35.08 43.17
N PRO A 34 17.80 34.33 44.23
CA PRO A 34 18.01 34.74 45.61
C PRO A 34 19.49 34.93 45.99
N ILE A 35 20.41 34.13 45.44
CA ILE A 35 21.85 34.23 45.73
C ILE A 35 22.42 35.55 45.19
N ARG A 36 21.95 35.95 44.00
CA ARG A 36 22.37 37.20 43.38
C ARG A 36 21.79 38.41 44.10
N LEU A 37 20.56 38.30 44.60
CA LEU A 37 19.90 39.36 45.38
C LEU A 37 20.64 39.61 46.70
N GLU A 38 21.07 38.58 47.41
CA GLU A 38 21.83 38.72 48.67
C GLU A 38 23.15 39.48 48.48
N ARG A 39 23.84 39.29 47.35
CA ARG A 39 25.07 40.03 47.04
C ARG A 39 24.86 41.55 46.93
N PHE A 40 23.66 42.03 46.61
CA PHE A 40 23.39 43.48 46.60
C PHE A 40 23.27 44.08 48.00
N PHE A 41 23.02 43.25 49.01
CA PHE A 41 22.89 43.66 50.42
C PHE A 41 24.14 43.31 51.23
N SER A 42 25.28 43.04 50.58
CA SER A 42 26.52 42.62 51.23
C SER A 42 27.36 43.79 51.79
N GLY A 43 26.82 45.02 51.85
CA GLY A 43 27.54 46.21 52.32
C GLY A 43 28.47 46.88 51.29
N GLN A 44 28.67 46.28 50.11
CA GLN A 44 29.53 46.86 49.07
C GLN A 44 28.78 47.92 48.26
N THR A 45 29.45 49.02 47.91
CA THR A 45 28.86 50.08 47.09
C THR A 45 28.73 49.61 45.64
N ILE A 46 27.50 49.39 45.19
CA ILE A 46 27.18 48.93 43.84
C ILE A 46 26.48 50.05 43.08
N ILE A 47 26.89 50.29 41.84
CA ILE A 47 26.24 51.27 40.97
C ILE A 47 25.05 50.59 40.28
N LEU A 48 23.83 50.94 40.67
CA LEU A 48 22.60 50.38 40.10
C LEU A 48 22.35 50.90 38.68
N ARG A 49 22.61 52.19 38.43
CA ARG A 49 22.55 52.80 37.09
C ARG A 49 23.53 53.97 36.96
N ARG A 50 24.15 54.09 35.78
CA ARG A 50 25.12 55.14 35.45
C ARG A 50 24.53 56.19 34.50
N ASN A 51 25.09 57.39 34.52
CA ASN A 51 24.81 58.47 33.57
C ASN A 51 23.33 58.87 33.44
N LEU A 52 22.59 58.86 34.55
CA LEU A 52 21.19 59.31 34.58
C LEU A 52 21.11 60.84 34.48
N ASP A 53 20.13 61.35 33.75
CA ASP A 53 19.74 62.76 33.78
C ASP A 53 19.06 63.09 35.11
N ARG A 54 19.07 64.37 35.51
CA ARG A 54 18.62 64.82 36.83
C ARG A 54 17.19 64.39 37.17
N LYS A 55 16.27 64.41 36.20
CA LYS A 55 14.86 64.08 36.42
C LYS A 55 14.70 62.58 36.67
N THR A 56 15.23 61.75 35.77
CA THR A 56 15.18 60.29 35.93
C THR A 56 15.94 59.84 37.19
N ALA A 57 17.09 60.44 37.49
CA ALA A 57 17.86 60.13 38.68
C ALA A 57 17.07 60.36 39.98
N ALA A 58 16.35 61.48 40.08
CA ALA A 58 15.48 61.79 41.22
C ALA A 58 14.29 60.82 41.33
N GLU A 59 13.66 60.45 40.21
CA GLU A 59 12.56 59.48 40.20
C GLU A 59 13.01 58.10 40.70
N TYR A 60 14.19 57.62 40.29
CA TYR A 60 14.70 56.34 40.78
C TYR A 60 15.10 56.41 42.26
N PHE A 61 15.72 57.51 42.69
CA PHE A 61 16.06 57.72 44.11
C PHE A 61 14.81 57.70 45.00
N GLN A 62 13.75 58.40 44.59
CA GLN A 62 12.49 58.44 45.35
C GLN A 62 11.82 57.06 45.41
N LYS A 63 11.83 56.29 44.31
CA LYS A 63 11.29 54.92 44.29
C LYS A 63 12.07 53.99 45.21
N LEU A 64 13.40 54.09 45.23
CA LEU A 64 14.24 53.28 46.13
C LEU A 64 13.99 53.62 47.60
N HIS A 65 13.86 54.91 47.94
CA HIS A 65 13.50 55.33 49.29
C HIS A 65 12.11 54.84 49.72
N GLN A 66 11.12 54.83 48.82
CA GLN A 66 9.79 54.26 49.10
C GLN A 66 9.81 52.74 49.32
N LEU A 67 10.77 52.05 48.71
CA LEU A 67 10.97 50.62 48.90
C LEU A 67 11.67 50.28 50.22
N GLY A 68 12.19 51.28 50.93
CA GLY A 68 12.84 51.10 52.23
C GLY A 68 14.35 50.91 52.14
N VAL A 69 14.99 51.21 51.01
CA VAL A 69 16.45 51.11 50.84
C VAL A 69 17.10 52.49 50.76
N GLU A 70 18.30 52.61 51.31
CA GLU A 70 19.09 53.84 51.25
C GLU A 70 20.01 53.84 50.03
N ALA A 71 19.73 54.75 49.09
CA ALA A 71 20.51 54.92 47.86
C ALA A 71 21.18 56.29 47.86
N GLU A 72 22.28 56.45 47.15
CA GLU A 72 23.05 57.70 47.08
C GLU A 72 23.23 58.14 45.62
N LEU A 73 22.95 59.41 45.33
CA LEU A 73 23.09 60.01 44.01
C LEU A 73 24.44 60.75 43.91
N VAL A 74 25.39 60.14 43.21
CA VAL A 74 26.72 60.72 43.01
C VAL A 74 26.75 61.49 41.68
N LYS A 75 27.03 62.79 41.74
CA LYS A 75 27.16 63.63 40.54
C LYS A 75 28.45 63.26 39.80
N VAL A 76 28.33 62.91 38.52
CA VAL A 76 29.48 62.60 37.67
C VAL A 76 30.17 63.91 37.30
N THR A 77 31.39 64.13 37.80
CA THR A 77 32.26 65.22 37.34
C THR A 77 33.15 64.70 36.22
N THR A 78 33.47 65.54 35.24
CA THR A 78 34.22 65.18 34.02
C THR A 78 35.67 64.73 34.27
N LYS A 79 36.09 64.53 35.53
CA LYS A 79 37.42 64.08 35.93
C LYS A 79 37.52 62.57 36.22
N ASP A 80 36.42 61.85 36.37
CA ASP A 80 36.44 60.38 36.63
C ASP A 80 36.46 59.51 35.36
N THR A 81 36.46 60.12 34.17
CA THR A 81 36.65 59.42 32.90
C THR A 81 38.12 59.35 32.46
N ALA A 82 39.06 59.93 33.22
CA ALA A 82 40.46 60.11 32.81
C ALA A 82 41.51 59.47 33.74
N ALA A 83 41.12 58.71 34.76
CA ALA A 83 42.05 58.04 35.68
C ALA A 83 41.89 56.51 35.68
N ALA A 84 42.02 55.90 34.49
CA ALA A 84 42.35 54.49 34.33
C ALA A 84 42.95 54.20 32.95
N ILE A 85 43.88 55.04 32.48
CA ILE A 85 44.76 54.70 31.35
C ILE A 85 46.18 55.13 31.72
N THR A 86 46.88 54.25 32.42
CA THR A 86 48.35 54.12 32.36
C THR A 86 48.72 52.69 32.75
N LYS A 87 48.57 51.77 31.79
CA LYS A 87 49.43 50.58 31.64
C LYS A 87 49.39 50.13 30.18
N ALA A 88 50.45 50.46 29.45
CA ALA A 88 50.95 49.89 28.18
C ALA A 88 49.98 49.78 26.98
N PRO A 89 50.45 49.89 25.72
CA PRO A 89 49.57 49.78 24.55
C PRO A 89 48.95 48.38 24.48
N PRO A 90 47.61 48.20 24.33
CA PRO A 90 47.05 46.89 24.06
C PRO A 90 47.33 46.54 22.60
N SER A 91 47.93 45.38 22.38
CA SER A 91 48.15 44.81 21.05
C SER A 91 46.84 44.69 20.25
N PRO A 92 46.86 44.86 18.91
CA PRO A 92 45.68 44.78 18.03
C PRO A 92 44.85 43.49 18.18
N ARG A 93 45.42 42.42 18.76
CA ARG A 93 44.71 41.17 19.09
C ARG A 93 43.55 41.32 20.08
N ARG A 94 43.54 42.32 20.97
CA ARG A 94 42.52 42.41 22.03
C ARG A 94 41.24 43.11 21.57
N GLU A 95 41.36 44.16 20.75
CA GLU A 95 40.21 44.77 20.07
C GLU A 95 39.56 43.81 19.06
N GLU A 96 40.36 43.01 18.36
CA GLU A 96 39.84 41.98 17.44
C GLU A 96 39.11 40.86 18.20
N ALA A 97 39.59 40.47 19.38
CA ALA A 97 38.93 39.48 20.24
C ALA A 97 37.60 40.00 20.81
N GLU A 98 37.53 41.27 21.22
CA GLU A 98 36.28 41.87 21.74
C GLU A 98 35.24 42.09 20.61
N ARG A 99 35.67 42.44 19.40
CA ARG A 99 34.78 42.51 18.21
C ARG A 99 34.25 41.13 17.83
N LYS A 100 35.10 40.09 17.82
CA LYS A 100 34.68 38.70 17.55
C LYS A 100 33.72 38.19 18.62
N ALA A 101 33.96 38.50 19.89
CA ALA A 101 33.04 38.13 20.98
C ALA A 101 31.68 38.86 20.89
N ALA A 102 31.67 40.14 20.49
CA ALA A 102 30.44 40.89 20.27
C ALA A 102 29.66 40.37 19.05
N GLU A 103 30.34 39.99 17.97
CA GLU A 103 29.74 39.39 16.79
C GLU A 103 29.18 37.99 17.09
N GLU A 104 29.89 37.17 17.86
CA GLU A 104 29.42 35.85 18.27
C GLU A 104 28.20 35.95 19.21
N ALA A 105 28.19 36.92 20.12
CA ALA A 105 27.03 37.21 20.97
C ALA A 105 25.81 37.69 20.14
N ALA A 106 26.04 38.46 19.08
CA ALA A 106 24.99 38.88 18.14
C ALA A 106 24.46 37.69 17.32
N ARG A 107 25.34 36.80 16.83
CA ARG A 107 24.98 35.58 16.11
C ARG A 107 24.15 34.64 16.99
N ARG A 108 24.56 34.39 18.24
CA ARG A 108 23.81 33.56 19.20
C ARG A 108 22.42 34.13 19.50
N LYS A 109 22.28 35.45 19.62
CA LYS A 109 20.96 36.10 19.78
C LYS A 109 20.08 35.96 18.54
N ALA A 110 20.65 36.10 17.34
CA ALA A 110 19.93 35.92 16.08
C ALA A 110 19.49 34.46 15.89
N GLU A 111 20.34 33.50 16.25
CA GLU A 111 20.05 32.07 16.18
C GLU A 111 18.96 31.66 17.18
N LEU A 112 19.02 32.17 18.41
CA LEU A 112 17.96 31.95 19.42
C LEU A 112 16.62 32.57 18.97
N ALA A 113 16.65 33.73 18.32
CA ALA A 113 15.46 34.35 17.75
C ALA A 113 14.89 33.56 16.56
N LYS A 114 15.76 32.97 15.73
CA LYS A 114 15.36 32.08 14.62
C LYS A 114 14.72 30.79 15.15
N LYS A 115 15.31 30.16 16.18
CA LYS A 115 14.77 28.96 16.82
C LYS A 115 13.38 29.21 17.41
N LYS A 116 13.20 30.32 18.16
CA LYS A 116 11.88 30.71 18.69
C LYS A 116 10.81 30.91 17.61
N ARG A 117 11.19 31.40 16.42
CA ARG A 117 10.27 31.56 15.29
C ARG A 117 9.85 30.21 14.70
N ILE A 118 10.79 29.28 14.56
CA ILE A 118 10.51 27.91 14.08
C ILE A 118 9.58 27.20 15.07
N ASP A 119 9.91 27.22 16.36
CA ASP A 119 9.09 26.60 17.41
C ASP A 119 7.68 27.19 17.46
N ALA A 120 7.53 28.52 17.27
CA ALA A 120 6.23 29.18 17.21
C ALA A 120 5.43 28.79 15.95
N GLN A 121 6.11 28.61 14.81
CA GLN A 121 5.49 28.20 13.55
C GLN A 121 5.03 26.73 13.59
N GLU A 122 5.83 25.85 14.20
CA GLU A 122 5.45 24.44 14.44
C GLU A 122 4.28 24.34 15.41
N ALA A 123 4.30 25.11 16.51
CA ALA A 123 3.17 25.17 17.44
C ALA A 123 1.89 25.69 16.78
N ALA A 124 1.99 26.64 15.85
CA ALA A 124 0.83 27.12 15.08
C ALA A 124 0.30 26.05 14.11
N ARG A 125 1.20 25.31 13.44
CA ARG A 125 0.83 24.21 12.54
C ARG A 125 0.14 23.07 13.29
N LEU A 126 0.68 22.65 14.43
CA LEU A 126 0.07 21.61 15.27
C LEU A 126 -1.30 22.02 15.78
N LYS A 127 -1.49 23.30 16.15
CA LYS A 127 -2.81 23.83 16.53
C LYS A 127 -3.80 23.80 15.36
N ALA A 128 -3.37 24.19 14.16
CA ALA A 128 -4.20 24.14 12.96
C ALA A 128 -4.64 22.70 12.60
N GLU A 129 -3.71 21.75 12.63
CA GLU A 129 -4.01 20.33 12.40
C GLU A 129 -4.95 19.76 13.46
N LEU A 130 -4.77 20.12 14.73
CA LEU A 130 -5.66 19.69 15.81
C LEU A 130 -7.07 20.27 15.66
N THR A 131 -7.20 21.53 15.23
CA THR A 131 -8.51 22.14 14.94
C THR A 131 -9.20 21.50 13.75
N GLU A 132 -8.47 21.17 12.69
CA GLU A 132 -9.04 20.48 11.52
C GLU A 132 -9.51 19.07 11.88
N LYS A 133 -8.72 18.31 12.67
CA LYS A 133 -9.12 16.99 13.17
C LYS A 133 -10.36 17.07 14.05
N LYS A 134 -10.46 18.06 14.93
CA LYS A 134 -11.66 18.28 15.76
C LYS A 134 -12.89 18.58 14.89
N ARG A 135 -12.74 19.41 13.85
CA ARG A 135 -13.84 19.74 12.93
C ARG A 135 -14.33 18.49 12.18
N LYS A 136 -13.41 17.68 11.64
CA LYS A 136 -13.76 16.42 10.97
C LYS A 136 -14.47 15.45 11.91
N ALA A 137 -13.96 15.28 13.14
CA ALA A 137 -14.60 14.44 14.14
C ALA A 137 -16.01 14.93 14.53
N THR A 138 -16.24 16.25 14.60
CA THR A 138 -17.59 16.80 14.85
C THR A 138 -18.53 16.62 13.66
N GLU A 139 -18.03 16.74 12.43
CA GLU A 139 -18.82 16.50 11.21
C GLU A 139 -19.21 15.02 11.06
N GLU A 140 -18.27 14.11 11.33
CA GLU A 140 -18.51 12.66 11.34
C GLU A 140 -19.53 12.27 12.42
N ALA A 141 -19.40 12.78 13.65
CA ALA A 141 -20.35 12.53 14.72
C ALA A 141 -21.76 13.07 14.39
N ALA A 142 -21.85 14.23 13.73
CA ALA A 142 -23.13 14.80 13.28
C ALA A 142 -23.77 13.96 12.17
N CYS A 143 -22.98 13.43 11.23
CA CYS A 143 -23.45 12.54 10.19
C CYS A 143 -23.98 11.22 10.78
N GLU A 144 -23.25 10.63 11.73
CA GLU A 144 -23.66 9.41 12.42
C GLU A 144 -24.96 9.60 13.21
N GLN A 145 -25.10 10.72 13.92
CA GLN A 145 -26.35 11.08 14.61
C GLN A 145 -27.52 11.26 13.64
N ALA A 146 -27.32 11.91 12.49
CA ALA A 146 -28.37 12.08 11.48
C ALA A 146 -28.85 10.74 10.90
N ILE A 147 -27.93 9.80 10.64
CA ILE A 147 -28.27 8.44 10.16
C ILE A 147 -29.08 7.68 11.23
N LEU A 148 -28.68 7.77 12.50
CA LEU A 148 -29.39 7.13 13.61
C LEU A 148 -30.80 7.73 13.79
N ASP A 149 -30.96 9.04 13.66
CA ASP A 149 -32.25 9.70 13.78
C ASP A 149 -33.17 9.39 12.59
N GLU A 150 -32.63 9.29 11.37
CA GLU A 150 -33.40 8.83 10.21
C GLU A 150 -33.85 7.37 10.38
N ALA A 151 -32.98 6.50 10.89
CA ALA A 151 -33.32 5.11 11.19
C ALA A 151 -34.41 5.00 12.26
N LYS A 152 -34.33 5.80 13.33
CA LYS A 152 -35.38 5.88 14.36
C LYS A 152 -36.71 6.37 13.79
N ARG A 153 -36.70 7.38 12.90
CA ARG A 153 -37.92 7.88 12.24
C ARG A 153 -38.56 6.81 11.35
N LYS A 154 -37.76 6.06 10.57
CA LYS A 154 -38.25 4.95 9.75
C LYS A 154 -38.83 3.83 10.61
N ALA A 155 -38.18 3.47 11.71
CA ALA A 155 -38.68 2.47 12.65
C ALA A 155 -39.99 2.91 13.32
N ALA A 156 -40.09 4.18 13.75
CA ALA A 156 -41.32 4.73 14.35
C ALA A 156 -42.48 4.77 13.34
N ALA A 157 -42.21 5.12 12.07
CA ALA A 157 -43.21 5.10 11.01
C ALA A 157 -43.73 3.68 10.72
N GLU A 158 -42.86 2.67 10.76
CA GLU A 158 -43.26 1.27 10.57
C GLU A 158 -44.09 0.75 11.75
N VAL A 159 -43.69 1.06 12.99
CA VAL A 159 -44.48 0.73 14.18
C VAL A 159 -45.86 1.39 14.13
N ALA A 160 -45.95 2.66 13.72
CA ALA A 160 -47.22 3.35 13.55
C ALA A 160 -48.11 2.71 12.46
N ARG A 161 -47.52 2.26 11.34
CA ARG A 161 -48.24 1.50 10.30
C ARG A 161 -48.80 0.19 10.83
N VAL A 162 -47.99 -0.60 11.53
CA VAL A 162 -48.42 -1.87 12.12
C VAL A 162 -49.54 -1.65 13.14
N GLN A 163 -49.43 -0.63 13.99
CA GLN A 163 -50.48 -0.28 14.96
C GLN A 163 -51.78 0.20 14.28
N ALA A 164 -51.68 0.97 13.20
CA ALA A 164 -52.85 1.41 12.44
C ALA A 164 -53.59 0.23 11.77
N GLU A 165 -52.84 -0.73 11.23
CA GLU A 165 -53.41 -1.94 10.64
C GLU A 165 -54.07 -2.84 11.70
N GLN A 166 -53.44 -3.01 12.86
CA GLN A 166 -54.04 -3.73 13.98
C GLN A 166 -55.32 -3.05 14.48
N ARG A 167 -55.35 -1.71 14.55
CA ARG A 167 -56.57 -0.97 14.90
C ARG A 167 -57.67 -1.17 13.86
N ARG A 168 -57.36 -1.18 12.56
CA ARG A 168 -58.32 -1.48 11.49
C ARG A 168 -58.90 -2.88 11.58
N ILE A 169 -58.06 -3.87 11.87
CA ILE A 169 -58.51 -5.26 12.07
C ILE A 169 -59.40 -5.35 13.31
N ALA A 170 -59.04 -4.66 14.40
CA ALA A 170 -59.84 -4.64 15.63
C ALA A 170 -61.20 -3.95 15.43
N THR A 171 -61.25 -2.81 14.74
CA THR A 171 -62.53 -2.13 14.44
C THR A 171 -63.39 -2.96 13.48
N ALA A 172 -62.80 -3.63 12.49
CA ALA A 172 -63.53 -4.55 11.61
C ALA A 172 -64.12 -5.74 12.38
N LYS A 173 -63.37 -6.34 13.31
CA LYS A 173 -63.87 -7.41 14.18
C LYS A 173 -65.01 -6.94 15.08
N ALA A 174 -64.87 -5.79 15.73
CA ALA A 174 -65.93 -5.22 16.56
C ALA A 174 -67.19 -4.89 15.76
N ALA A 175 -67.06 -4.38 14.52
CA ALA A 175 -68.19 -4.13 13.65
C ALA A 175 -68.93 -5.42 13.24
N VAL A 176 -68.19 -6.51 12.95
CA VAL A 176 -68.77 -7.82 12.67
C VAL A 176 -69.50 -8.38 13.89
N GLU A 177 -68.94 -8.20 15.10
CA GLU A 177 -69.56 -8.68 16.34
C GLU A 177 -70.86 -7.92 16.67
N VAL A 178 -70.87 -6.60 16.49
CA VAL A 178 -72.09 -5.78 16.62
C VAL A 178 -73.13 -6.17 15.56
N ALA A 179 -72.71 -6.44 14.32
CA ALA A 179 -73.61 -6.91 13.27
C ALA A 179 -74.19 -8.30 13.57
N ALA A 180 -73.39 -9.21 14.15
CA ALA A 180 -73.83 -10.53 14.59
C ALA A 180 -74.84 -10.43 15.75
N GLN A 181 -74.63 -9.52 16.70
CA GLN A 181 -75.58 -9.28 17.80
C GLN A 181 -76.89 -8.66 17.31
N ARG A 182 -76.84 -7.72 16.35
CA ARG A 182 -78.06 -7.17 15.71
C ARG A 182 -78.81 -8.23 14.92
N ALA A 183 -78.12 -9.07 14.16
CA ALA A 183 -78.72 -10.18 13.44
C ALA A 183 -79.35 -11.21 14.41
N ALA A 184 -78.71 -11.49 15.55
CA ALA A 184 -79.27 -12.37 16.58
C ALA A 184 -80.51 -11.77 17.26
N ALA A 185 -80.53 -10.45 17.50
CA ALA A 185 -81.69 -9.75 18.04
C ALA A 185 -82.87 -9.69 17.03
N GLU A 186 -82.59 -9.48 15.73
CA GLU A 186 -83.60 -9.56 14.67
C GLU A 186 -84.16 -10.98 14.49
N LEU A 187 -83.33 -12.01 14.66
CA LEU A 187 -83.78 -13.40 14.65
C LEU A 187 -84.63 -13.75 15.88
N ALA A 188 -84.35 -13.17 17.05
CA ALA A 188 -85.13 -13.41 18.27
C ALA A 188 -86.52 -12.75 18.25
N GLN A 189 -86.73 -11.71 17.44
CA GLN A 189 -88.01 -10.99 17.33
C GLN A 189 -88.94 -11.53 16.22
N ARG A 190 -88.53 -12.55 15.46
CA ARG A 190 -89.37 -13.16 14.41
C ARG A 190 -90.16 -14.35 14.96
N PRO A 191 -91.50 -14.30 15.01
CA PRO A 191 -92.29 -15.47 15.33
C PRO A 191 -92.35 -16.39 14.10
N SER A 192 -92.02 -17.66 14.31
CA SER A 192 -92.16 -18.80 13.40
C SER A 192 -91.24 -18.81 12.17
N LEU A 193 -90.19 -19.65 12.21
CA LEU A 193 -89.56 -20.18 11.00
C LEU A 193 -89.42 -21.70 11.12
N LYS A 194 -90.03 -22.39 10.14
CA LYS A 194 -90.07 -23.84 9.96
C LYS A 194 -88.65 -24.42 9.84
N THR A 195 -88.39 -25.47 10.62
CA THR A 195 -87.22 -26.34 10.49
C THR A 195 -87.28 -27.16 9.21
N VAL A 196 -86.35 -26.93 8.28
CA VAL A 196 -86.07 -27.82 7.17
C VAL A 196 -84.79 -28.59 7.51
N GLY A 197 -84.93 -29.89 7.71
CA GLY A 197 -83.80 -30.80 7.90
C GLY A 197 -83.06 -31.01 6.57
N ALA A 198 -81.80 -30.58 6.52
CA ALA A 198 -80.86 -30.98 5.48
C ALA A 198 -79.70 -31.69 6.18
N GLY A 199 -79.70 -33.02 6.08
CA GLY A 199 -78.66 -33.88 6.63
C GLY A 199 -77.32 -33.66 5.94
N ILE A 200 -76.38 -33.05 6.65
CA ILE A 200 -74.96 -33.06 6.30
C ILE A 200 -74.33 -34.21 7.09
N LYS A 201 -74.00 -35.30 6.38
CA LYS A 201 -73.21 -36.42 6.93
C LYS A 201 -71.77 -35.98 7.11
N THR A 202 -71.41 -35.51 8.30
CA THR A 202 -70.01 -35.45 8.75
C THR A 202 -69.63 -36.78 9.38
N ASN A 203 -69.01 -37.68 8.60
CA ASN A 203 -68.29 -38.82 9.15
C ASN A 203 -66.94 -38.33 9.70
N LEU A 204 -66.90 -38.04 10.99
CA LEU A 204 -65.66 -37.85 11.74
C LEU A 204 -65.65 -38.86 12.89
N ASP A 205 -65.59 -40.15 12.54
CA ASP A 205 -65.35 -41.22 13.51
C ASP A 205 -63.87 -41.22 13.90
N VAL A 206 -63.59 -40.70 15.08
CA VAL A 206 -62.33 -40.94 15.80
C VAL A 206 -62.45 -42.34 16.43
N PRO A 207 -61.62 -43.33 16.06
CA PRO A 207 -61.75 -44.65 16.64
C PRO A 207 -61.23 -44.64 18.08
N LEU A 208 -62.16 -44.74 19.04
CA LEU A 208 -61.85 -45.20 20.39
C LEU A 208 -61.33 -46.64 20.29
N ARG A 209 -60.11 -46.83 20.80
CA ARG A 209 -59.41 -48.10 20.87
C ARG A 209 -60.10 -49.03 21.87
N THR A 210 -61.03 -49.85 21.40
CA THR A 210 -61.58 -50.96 22.18
C THR A 210 -60.72 -52.21 21.93
N ASN A 211 -60.05 -52.65 22.99
CA ASN A 211 -59.39 -53.96 23.03
C ASN A 211 -60.48 -55.03 22.97
N ASN A 212 -60.55 -55.80 21.89
CA ASN A 212 -61.17 -57.11 21.97
C ASN A 212 -60.39 -58.16 21.19
N ARG A 213 -59.91 -59.16 21.92
CA ARG A 213 -59.28 -60.39 21.42
C ARG A 213 -60.35 -61.23 20.75
N GLY A 214 -60.14 -61.65 19.50
CA GLY A 214 -60.98 -62.64 18.88
C GLY A 214 -60.66 -62.89 17.40
N THR A 215 -60.00 -64.02 17.15
CA THR A 215 -60.07 -64.87 15.95
C THR A 215 -59.68 -64.32 14.57
N LYS A 216 -58.62 -64.94 14.05
CA LYS A 216 -58.09 -64.88 12.68
C LYS A 216 -59.17 -65.21 11.63
N SER A 217 -59.30 -64.36 10.62
CA SER A 217 -59.64 -64.78 9.25
C SER A 217 -58.95 -63.85 8.26
N SER A 218 -58.34 -64.45 7.25
CA SER A 218 -57.57 -63.84 6.18
C SER A 218 -58.45 -63.00 5.26
N ALA A 219 -58.27 -61.68 5.30
CA ALA A 219 -58.71 -60.77 4.25
C ALA A 219 -57.58 -59.76 4.00
N THR A 220 -57.26 -59.58 2.72
CA THR A 220 -56.25 -58.69 2.16
C THR A 220 -56.34 -57.30 2.79
N ASP A 221 -55.25 -56.88 3.44
CA ASP A 221 -55.13 -55.61 4.17
C ASP A 221 -55.23 -54.40 3.19
N PRO A 222 -56.28 -53.56 3.25
CA PRO A 222 -56.44 -52.42 2.35
C PRO A 222 -55.58 -51.21 2.78
N ARG A 223 -54.61 -51.39 3.68
CA ARG A 223 -53.81 -50.30 4.27
C ARG A 223 -52.31 -50.33 3.92
N ARG A 224 -51.91 -51.00 2.85
CA ARG A 224 -50.58 -50.76 2.24
C ARG A 224 -50.73 -49.84 1.03
N GLY A 225 -50.48 -48.54 1.24
CA GLY A 225 -50.38 -47.58 0.14
C GLY A 225 -49.37 -48.03 -0.92
N GLN A 226 -49.63 -47.74 -2.19
CA GLN A 226 -48.73 -48.10 -3.30
C GLN A 226 -47.31 -47.61 -3.01
N SER A 227 -46.32 -48.49 -3.21
CA SER A 227 -44.90 -48.12 -3.11
C SER A 227 -44.61 -46.96 -4.07
N GLY A 228 -43.88 -45.94 -3.60
CA GLY A 228 -43.54 -44.76 -4.39
C GLY A 228 -44.57 -43.61 -4.42
N ALA A 229 -45.77 -43.80 -3.86
CA ALA A 229 -46.78 -42.73 -3.80
C ALA A 229 -46.38 -41.62 -2.80
N PRO A 230 -46.35 -40.33 -3.20
CA PRO A 230 -46.15 -39.21 -2.27
C PRO A 230 -47.38 -39.00 -1.38
N ASN A 231 -47.19 -38.26 -0.28
CA ASN A 231 -48.32 -37.74 0.49
C ASN A 231 -49.04 -36.66 -0.34
N LEU A 232 -50.20 -37.01 -0.91
CA LEU A 232 -50.97 -36.16 -1.82
C LEU A 232 -51.38 -34.82 -1.19
N TYR A 233 -51.69 -34.81 0.11
CA TYR A 233 -52.07 -33.60 0.84
C TYR A 233 -50.90 -32.63 1.07
N SER A 234 -49.66 -33.07 0.87
CA SER A 234 -48.47 -32.21 0.97
C SER A 234 -48.06 -31.56 -0.35
N LEU A 235 -48.72 -31.94 -1.45
CA LEU A 235 -48.37 -31.49 -2.80
C LEU A 235 -48.95 -30.10 -3.08
N ARG A 236 -48.18 -29.29 -3.82
CA ARG A 236 -48.58 -27.94 -4.22
C ARG A 236 -48.84 -27.89 -5.72
N PRO A 237 -50.03 -27.44 -6.18
CA PRO A 237 -50.28 -27.32 -7.61
C PRO A 237 -49.43 -26.22 -8.22
N PHE A 238 -48.90 -26.46 -9.41
CA PHE A 238 -48.34 -25.38 -10.23
C PHE A 238 -49.45 -24.37 -10.59
N ARG A 239 -49.24 -23.08 -10.27
CA ARG A 239 -50.20 -22.01 -10.54
C ARG A 239 -49.56 -20.94 -11.41
N ASN A 240 -50.23 -20.49 -12.47
CA ASN A 240 -49.76 -19.39 -13.30
C ASN A 240 -50.01 -18.03 -12.61
N THR A 241 -49.07 -17.60 -11.76
CA THR A 241 -49.12 -16.33 -11.02
C THR A 241 -48.68 -15.13 -11.90
N PRO A 242 -49.04 -13.88 -11.55
CA PRO A 242 -48.52 -12.70 -12.27
C PRO A 242 -46.98 -12.62 -12.27
N GLU A 243 -46.31 -13.12 -11.24
CA GLU A 243 -44.84 -13.18 -11.17
C GLU A 243 -44.25 -14.11 -12.24
N ILE A 244 -44.91 -15.25 -12.50
CA ILE A 244 -44.49 -16.20 -13.53
C ILE A 244 -44.66 -15.56 -14.92
N ARG A 245 -45.77 -14.85 -15.15
CA ARG A 245 -46.02 -14.11 -16.40
C ARG A 245 -45.01 -12.98 -16.66
N ALA A 246 -44.58 -12.27 -15.61
CA ALA A 246 -43.62 -11.17 -15.73
C ALA A 246 -42.15 -11.62 -15.79
N ARG A 247 -41.87 -12.91 -15.61
CA ARG A 247 -40.52 -13.46 -15.43
C ARG A 247 -39.58 -13.18 -16.60
N ALA A 248 -40.07 -13.29 -17.83
CA ALA A 248 -39.26 -13.02 -19.03
C ALA A 248 -38.84 -11.55 -19.12
N ALA A 249 -39.76 -10.62 -18.84
CA ALA A 249 -39.48 -9.19 -18.83
C ALA A 249 -38.47 -8.81 -17.73
N GLN A 250 -38.63 -9.38 -16.53
CA GLN A 250 -37.68 -9.19 -15.43
C GLN A 250 -36.29 -9.74 -15.77
N SER A 251 -36.22 -10.88 -16.44
CA SER A 251 -34.97 -11.49 -16.90
C SER A 251 -34.25 -10.60 -17.93
N HIS A 252 -35.00 -10.02 -18.87
CA HIS A 252 -34.45 -9.05 -19.83
C HIS A 252 -33.92 -7.77 -19.17
N ALA A 253 -34.62 -7.24 -18.16
CA ALA A 253 -34.14 -6.09 -17.41
C ALA A 253 -32.82 -6.39 -16.67
N ARG A 254 -32.75 -7.53 -15.97
CA ARG A 254 -31.52 -7.97 -15.27
C ARG A 254 -30.36 -8.26 -16.22
N MET A 255 -30.65 -8.81 -17.41
CA MET A 255 -29.66 -9.02 -18.47
C MET A 255 -28.97 -7.71 -18.86
N ARG A 256 -29.74 -6.62 -19.09
CA ARG A 256 -29.18 -5.32 -19.44
C ARG A 256 -28.26 -4.79 -18.36
N VAL A 257 -28.69 -4.84 -17.10
CA VAL A 257 -27.88 -4.39 -15.95
C VAL A 257 -26.58 -5.19 -15.86
N ALA A 258 -26.62 -6.51 -15.99
CA ALA A 258 -25.44 -7.35 -15.91
C ALA A 258 -24.41 -7.05 -17.02
N PHE A 259 -24.86 -6.82 -18.26
CA PHE A 259 -23.97 -6.44 -19.35
C PHE A 259 -23.40 -5.03 -19.20
N VAL A 260 -24.16 -4.07 -18.67
CA VAL A 260 -23.65 -2.72 -18.35
C VAL A 260 -22.54 -2.79 -17.30
N VAL A 261 -22.75 -3.54 -16.21
CA VAL A 261 -21.72 -3.74 -15.17
C VAL A 261 -20.47 -4.41 -15.77
N ALA A 262 -20.64 -5.43 -16.61
CA ALA A 262 -19.52 -6.09 -17.27
C ALA A 262 -18.73 -5.15 -18.19
N ALA A 263 -19.42 -4.31 -18.96
CA ALA A 263 -18.80 -3.34 -19.85
C ALA A 263 -18.01 -2.29 -19.07
N LEU A 264 -18.56 -1.76 -17.97
CA LEU A 264 -17.86 -0.82 -17.08
C LEU A 264 -16.61 -1.45 -16.45
N ALA A 265 -16.70 -2.70 -16.01
CA ALA A 265 -15.55 -3.42 -15.44
C ALA A 265 -14.45 -3.66 -16.49
N LEU A 266 -14.80 -3.98 -17.73
CA LEU A 266 -13.85 -4.15 -18.83
C LEU A 266 -13.18 -2.83 -19.22
N ALA A 267 -13.94 -1.73 -19.27
CA ALA A 267 -13.39 -0.40 -19.50
C ALA A 267 -12.41 0.00 -18.38
N GLY A 268 -12.79 -0.24 -17.11
CA GLY A 268 -11.92 -0.04 -15.96
C GLY A 268 -10.64 -0.88 -16.02
N LEU A 269 -10.74 -2.14 -16.45
CA LEU A 269 -9.58 -3.02 -16.65
C LEU A 269 -8.61 -2.46 -17.69
N LEU A 270 -9.12 -1.97 -18.83
CA LEU A 270 -8.28 -1.39 -19.89
C LEU A 270 -7.60 -0.10 -19.44
N ILE A 271 -8.32 0.77 -18.71
CA ILE A 271 -7.77 2.01 -18.16
C ILE A 271 -6.69 1.72 -17.11
N LEU A 272 -6.98 0.82 -16.16
CA LEU A 272 -6.04 0.43 -15.11
C LEU A 272 -4.81 -0.29 -15.70
N GLY A 273 -5.02 -1.22 -16.63
CA GLY A 273 -3.93 -1.94 -17.30
C GLY A 273 -3.04 -1.00 -18.12
N GLY A 274 -3.63 -0.08 -18.89
CA GLY A 274 -2.89 0.95 -19.62
C GLY A 274 -2.12 1.89 -18.68
N ARG A 275 -2.71 2.24 -17.53
CA ARG A 275 -2.01 3.06 -16.53
C ARG A 275 -0.84 2.30 -15.89
N PHE A 276 -1.01 1.02 -15.56
CA PHE A 276 0.06 0.18 -15.03
C PHE A 276 1.24 0.06 -16.01
N LEU A 277 0.96 -0.17 -17.30
CA LEU A 277 1.98 -0.27 -18.35
C LEU A 277 2.71 1.06 -18.64
N SER A 278 2.08 2.19 -18.34
CA SER A 278 2.66 3.53 -18.54
C SER A 278 3.40 4.09 -17.33
N LEU A 279 3.41 3.40 -16.19
CA LEU A 279 4.21 3.82 -15.05
C LEU A 279 5.68 3.50 -15.32
N PRO A 280 6.60 4.49 -15.26
CA PRO A 280 8.02 4.23 -15.41
C PRO A 280 8.47 3.30 -14.26
N ALA A 281 9.16 2.22 -14.59
CA ALA A 281 9.80 1.38 -13.59
C ALA A 281 10.87 2.23 -12.88
N ALA A 282 10.69 2.51 -11.60
CA ALA A 282 11.73 3.17 -10.82
C ALA A 282 12.98 2.27 -10.84
N PRO A 283 14.16 2.77 -11.24
CA PRO A 283 15.36 1.96 -11.29
C PRO A 283 15.64 1.36 -9.91
N LEU A 284 15.92 0.06 -9.88
CA LEU A 284 16.25 -0.65 -8.66
C LEU A 284 17.60 -0.15 -8.15
N ILE A 285 17.62 0.38 -6.93
CA ILE A 285 18.86 0.77 -6.26
C ILE A 285 19.48 -0.49 -5.65
N THR A 286 20.62 -0.91 -6.20
CA THR A 286 21.38 -2.08 -5.73
C THR A 286 22.62 -1.72 -4.93
N GLY A 287 23.08 -0.47 -5.04
CA GLY A 287 24.29 0.03 -4.38
C GLY A 287 24.45 1.53 -4.59
N ALA A 288 25.57 2.07 -4.10
CA ALA A 288 25.92 3.47 -4.31
C ALA A 288 26.42 3.69 -5.76
N SER A 289 25.89 4.71 -6.43
CA SER A 289 26.31 5.11 -7.79
C SER A 289 27.60 5.91 -7.79
N ALA A 290 27.90 6.64 -6.72
CA ALA A 290 29.12 7.42 -6.59
C ALA A 290 29.48 7.66 -5.12
N MET A 291 30.76 7.93 -4.86
CA MET A 291 31.28 8.34 -3.54
C MET A 291 32.14 9.59 -3.63
N ALA A 292 32.12 10.40 -2.57
CA ALA A 292 33.07 11.48 -2.35
C ALA A 292 33.46 11.52 -0.87
N ILE A 293 34.69 11.92 -0.57
CA ILE A 293 35.20 12.03 0.80
C ILE A 293 35.72 13.45 0.99
N ASP A 294 35.34 14.09 2.09
CA ASP A 294 35.81 15.45 2.40
C ASP A 294 37.15 15.46 3.16
N ALA A 295 37.70 16.65 3.38
CA ALA A 295 38.95 16.83 4.11
C ALA A 295 38.90 16.37 5.59
N GLN A 296 37.69 16.19 6.15
CA GLN A 296 37.47 15.67 7.51
C GLN A 296 37.20 14.16 7.51
N ALA A 297 37.43 13.48 6.38
CA ALA A 297 37.17 12.05 6.17
C ALA A 297 35.69 11.66 6.30
N ARG A 298 34.75 12.60 6.14
CA ARG A 298 33.31 12.29 6.07
C ARG A 298 32.97 11.77 4.68
N LEU A 299 32.20 10.70 4.63
CA LEU A 299 31.83 10.01 3.40
C LEU A 299 30.45 10.46 2.91
N LEU A 300 30.37 10.80 1.63
CA LEU A 300 29.14 11.09 0.91
C LEU A 300 28.91 9.97 -0.11
N LEU A 301 27.74 9.34 -0.07
CA LEU A 301 27.31 8.37 -1.07
C LEU A 301 26.16 8.94 -1.88
N LEU A 302 26.17 8.71 -3.20
CA LEU A 302 25.03 8.96 -4.07
C LEU A 302 24.32 7.62 -4.31
N ALA A 303 23.01 7.56 -4.10
CA ALA A 303 22.20 6.37 -4.36
C ALA A 303 20.78 6.78 -4.80
N GLY A 304 20.40 6.39 -6.02
CA GLY A 304 19.16 6.89 -6.62
C GLY A 304 19.17 8.41 -6.70
N ASP A 305 18.17 9.05 -6.10
CA ASP A 305 17.98 10.51 -6.03
C ASP A 305 18.52 11.15 -4.74
N SER A 306 19.17 10.35 -3.90
CA SER A 306 19.51 10.68 -2.53
C SER A 306 21.01 10.72 -2.31
N LEU A 307 21.45 11.77 -1.63
CA LEU A 307 22.79 11.94 -1.07
C LEU A 307 22.78 11.47 0.39
N LEU A 308 23.57 10.45 0.69
CA LEU A 308 23.69 9.83 2.01
C LEU A 308 24.96 10.37 2.68
N LEU A 309 24.77 11.11 3.77
CA LEU A 309 25.82 11.76 4.53
C LEU A 309 26.26 10.84 5.66
N HIS A 310 27.57 10.61 5.78
CA HIS A 310 28.16 9.81 6.84
C HIS A 310 29.22 10.60 7.61
N ASP A 311 29.44 10.23 8.86
CA ASP A 311 30.55 10.74 9.65
C ASP A 311 31.89 10.11 9.23
N ARG A 312 32.97 10.46 9.94
CA ARG A 312 34.31 9.91 9.71
C ARG A 312 34.46 8.42 10.04
N SER A 313 33.49 7.85 10.74
CA SER A 313 33.45 6.44 11.13
C SER A 313 32.64 5.60 10.14
N GLY A 314 31.95 6.26 9.20
CA GLY A 314 31.06 5.65 8.23
C GLY A 314 29.63 5.45 8.74
N VAL A 315 29.26 6.08 9.85
CA VAL A 315 27.90 6.06 10.41
C VAL A 315 27.05 7.11 9.73
N GLY A 316 25.83 6.75 9.29
CA GLY A 316 24.89 7.66 8.69
C GLY A 316 24.50 8.83 9.60
N THR A 317 24.67 10.05 9.11
CA THR A 317 24.27 11.29 9.82
C THR A 317 23.01 11.92 9.24
N GLY A 318 22.67 11.63 7.99
CA GLY A 318 21.46 12.15 7.36
C GLY A 318 21.36 11.86 5.87
N THR A 319 20.20 12.15 5.30
CA THR A 319 19.90 11.98 3.87
C THR A 319 19.40 13.30 3.30
N LEU A 320 19.89 13.65 2.10
CA LEU A 320 19.48 14.84 1.36
C LEU A 320 19.04 14.43 -0.05
N LEU A 321 17.84 14.81 -0.46
CA LEU A 321 17.40 14.60 -1.85
C LEU A 321 18.05 15.66 -2.75
N TRP A 322 18.55 15.30 -3.93
CA TRP A 322 19.11 16.30 -4.84
C TRP A 322 18.06 17.33 -5.29
N GLU A 323 16.77 16.99 -5.22
CA GLU A 323 15.71 17.95 -5.54
C GLU A 323 15.67 19.11 -4.55
N SER A 324 16.02 18.85 -3.29
CA SER A 324 16.14 19.89 -2.26
C SER A 324 17.33 20.83 -2.50
N LEU A 325 18.29 20.42 -3.32
CA LEU A 325 19.39 21.26 -3.81
C LEU A 325 19.00 22.13 -5.02
N GLY A 326 17.75 22.02 -5.50
CA GLY A 326 17.30 22.68 -6.71
C GLY A 326 17.76 21.98 -8.00
N LEU A 327 18.05 20.68 -7.95
CA LEU A 327 18.55 19.91 -9.08
C LEU A 327 17.48 18.96 -9.65
N ALA A 328 17.52 18.78 -10.97
CA ALA A 328 16.77 17.74 -11.66
C ALA A 328 17.55 16.42 -11.72
N THR A 329 18.89 16.50 -11.86
CA THR A 329 19.79 15.34 -11.88
C THR A 329 21.13 15.68 -11.25
N LEU A 330 21.80 14.68 -10.66
CA LEU A 330 23.16 14.76 -10.15
C LEU A 330 23.87 13.44 -10.46
N ARG A 331 25.14 13.50 -10.89
CA ARG A 331 25.93 12.33 -11.29
C ARG A 331 27.39 12.48 -10.84
N ALA A 332 28.10 11.35 -10.82
CA ALA A 332 29.55 11.33 -10.78
C ALA A 332 30.17 11.99 -12.03
N PRO A 333 31.43 12.45 -11.94
CA PRO A 333 32.29 12.46 -10.76
C PRO A 333 31.87 13.51 -9.72
N MET A 334 32.25 13.28 -8.45
CA MET A 334 31.96 14.17 -7.32
C MET A 334 33.22 14.31 -6.45
N ALA A 335 33.55 15.53 -6.02
CA ALA A 335 34.63 15.76 -5.05
C ALA A 335 34.35 17.02 -4.21
N PHE A 336 34.89 17.06 -3.00
CA PHE A 336 34.81 18.26 -2.16
C PHE A 336 35.97 19.19 -2.47
N ASP A 337 35.68 20.49 -2.54
CA ASP A 337 36.71 21.52 -2.62
C ASP A 337 37.32 21.82 -1.24
N THR A 338 38.32 22.70 -1.21
CA THR A 338 39.03 23.11 0.00
C THR A 338 38.15 23.85 1.01
N THR A 339 36.99 24.35 0.59
CA THR A 339 36.01 25.04 1.44
C THR A 339 34.95 24.08 2.01
N GLY A 340 34.93 22.83 1.53
CA GLY A 340 33.93 21.83 1.88
C GLY A 340 32.63 21.93 1.08
N GLU A 341 32.61 22.69 -0.03
CA GLU A 341 31.52 22.64 -1.00
C GLU A 341 31.73 21.44 -1.95
N LEU A 342 30.64 20.79 -2.35
CA LEU A 342 30.67 19.64 -3.25
C LEU A 342 30.69 20.13 -4.70
N LEU A 343 31.72 19.75 -5.45
CA LEU A 343 31.75 19.88 -6.90
C LEU A 343 31.20 18.59 -7.52
N ALA A 344 30.25 18.68 -8.44
CA ALA A 344 29.63 17.53 -9.08
C ALA A 344 28.96 17.89 -10.41
N MET A 345 28.78 16.89 -11.28
CA MET A 345 28.03 17.07 -12.52
C MET A 345 26.52 16.98 -12.25
N GLY A 346 25.75 17.96 -12.70
CA GLY A 346 24.31 17.95 -12.49
C GLY A 346 23.57 18.90 -13.41
N ARG A 347 22.25 18.84 -13.33
CA ARG A 347 21.36 19.74 -14.07
C ARG A 347 20.45 20.48 -13.09
N PRO A 348 20.46 21.82 -13.08
CA PRO A 348 19.55 22.59 -12.25
C PRO A 348 18.10 22.39 -12.70
N LYS A 349 17.15 22.46 -11.75
CA LYS A 349 15.73 22.40 -12.03
C LYS A 349 15.28 23.80 -12.48
N ILE A 350 15.03 23.98 -13.77
CA ILE A 350 14.59 25.26 -14.32
C ILE A 350 13.11 25.47 -13.96
N THR A 351 12.81 26.53 -13.20
CA THR A 351 11.44 26.99 -12.92
C THR A 351 11.14 28.25 -13.75
N GLY A 352 10.59 28.07 -14.95
CA GLY A 352 10.20 29.16 -15.84
C GLY A 352 9.78 28.63 -17.22
N ALA A 353 8.78 29.26 -17.85
CA ALA A 353 8.18 28.83 -19.12
C ALA A 353 8.95 29.25 -20.38
N GLU A 354 10.10 29.89 -20.24
CA GLU A 354 10.96 30.29 -21.35
C GLU A 354 12.41 30.08 -20.91
N VAL A 355 13.10 29.12 -21.53
CA VAL A 355 14.51 29.08 -21.95
C VAL A 355 14.82 27.65 -22.40
N ALA A 356 15.58 27.55 -23.49
CA ALA A 356 15.91 26.36 -24.23
C ALA A 356 16.36 25.16 -23.38
N ASP A 357 16.07 23.99 -23.94
CA ASP A 357 16.39 22.65 -23.51
C ASP A 357 17.90 22.46 -23.27
N VAL A 358 18.40 22.89 -22.11
CA VAL A 358 19.76 22.50 -21.68
C VAL A 358 19.66 21.08 -21.11
N GLU A 359 19.64 20.10 -22.02
CA GLU A 359 19.76 18.68 -21.67
C GLU A 359 21.17 18.33 -21.13
N SER A 360 22.17 19.20 -21.35
CA SER A 360 23.55 18.93 -20.96
C SER A 360 23.78 19.03 -19.44
N LEU A 361 24.62 18.13 -18.93
CA LEU A 361 25.12 18.19 -17.56
C LEU A 361 26.12 19.34 -17.44
N GLN A 362 25.98 20.14 -16.40
CA GLN A 362 26.91 21.22 -16.09
C GLN A 362 27.69 20.90 -14.81
N LEU A 363 28.87 21.48 -14.68
CA LEU A 363 29.65 21.38 -13.45
C LEU A 363 29.06 22.35 -12.41
N LEU A 364 28.66 21.82 -11.26
CA LEU A 364 27.99 22.57 -10.20
C LEU A 364 28.84 22.60 -8.94
N ARG A 365 28.76 23.71 -8.20
CA ARG A 365 29.27 23.84 -6.83
C ARG A 365 28.09 23.90 -5.85
N CYS A 366 28.04 22.94 -4.95
CA CYS A 366 26.92 22.68 -4.06
C CYS A 366 27.32 22.84 -2.59
N ASN A 367 26.64 23.76 -1.89
CA ASN A 367 26.74 23.88 -0.45
C ASN A 367 25.69 22.98 0.20
N LEU A 368 26.13 21.82 0.69
CA LEU A 368 25.23 20.82 1.27
C LEU A 368 24.53 21.30 2.55
N THR A 369 25.18 22.19 3.33
CA THR A 369 24.61 22.73 4.58
C THR A 369 23.49 23.73 4.30
N LYS A 370 23.64 24.55 3.24
CA LYS A 370 22.63 25.52 2.80
C LYS A 370 21.61 24.93 1.83
N SER A 371 21.82 23.69 1.41
CA SER A 371 21.04 23.01 0.38
C SER A 371 20.91 23.82 -0.92
N LEU A 372 22.02 24.38 -1.40
CA LEU A 372 22.05 25.25 -2.57
C LEU A 372 23.17 24.86 -3.52
N CYS A 373 22.85 24.69 -4.80
CA CYS A 373 23.83 24.50 -5.88
C CYS A 373 23.83 25.69 -6.83
N ARG A 374 25.03 26.05 -7.32
CA ARG A 374 25.24 27.08 -8.35
C ARG A 374 26.13 26.53 -9.47
N PRO A 375 25.96 26.97 -10.73
CA PRO A 375 26.91 26.65 -11.79
C PRO A 375 28.33 27.07 -11.42
N PHE A 376 29.31 26.21 -11.70
CA PHE A 376 30.72 26.49 -11.56
C PHE A 376 31.33 26.73 -12.95
N ALA A 377 32.09 27.81 -13.10
CA ALA A 377 32.64 28.25 -14.39
C ALA A 377 31.57 28.35 -15.52
N PRO A 378 30.59 29.27 -15.43
CA PRO A 378 29.48 29.36 -16.39
C PRO A 378 29.91 29.51 -17.85
N GLN A 379 31.10 30.06 -18.11
CA GLN A 379 31.67 30.12 -19.47
C GLN A 379 31.98 28.75 -20.11
N LEU A 380 31.89 27.66 -19.35
CA LEU A 380 32.08 26.28 -19.80
C LEU A 380 30.75 25.52 -19.93
N GLU A 381 29.61 26.22 -19.95
CA GLU A 381 28.28 25.59 -20.03
C GLU A 381 28.09 24.71 -21.29
N SER A 382 28.76 25.05 -22.39
CA SER A 382 28.75 24.27 -23.63
C SER A 382 29.75 23.11 -23.66
N ASN A 383 30.64 23.00 -22.67
CA ASN A 383 31.68 21.98 -22.61
C ASN A 383 31.13 20.71 -21.97
N ASN A 384 31.54 19.54 -22.46
CA ASN A 384 31.14 18.26 -21.87
C ASN A 384 32.24 17.76 -20.93
N ILE A 385 32.16 18.21 -19.68
CA ILE A 385 33.14 17.84 -18.66
C ILE A 385 32.88 16.40 -18.20
N ALA A 386 33.76 15.49 -18.60
CA ALA A 386 33.65 14.06 -18.28
C ALA A 386 34.42 13.66 -17.01
N GLY A 387 35.42 14.45 -16.61
CA GLY A 387 36.27 14.20 -15.46
C GLY A 387 36.81 15.50 -14.85
N PHE A 388 37.08 15.49 -13.55
CA PHE A 388 37.78 16.59 -12.90
C PHE A 388 38.59 16.14 -11.69
N VAL A 389 39.61 16.93 -11.34
CA VAL A 389 40.37 16.80 -10.09
C VAL A 389 40.64 18.18 -9.51
N ILE A 390 40.58 18.30 -8.18
CA ILE A 390 40.78 19.55 -7.45
C ILE A 390 42.15 19.50 -6.80
N ASN A 391 42.94 20.57 -6.95
CA ASN A 391 44.17 20.76 -6.21
C ASN A 391 43.83 21.16 -4.77
N ALA A 392 44.21 20.32 -3.82
CA ALA A 392 43.93 20.55 -2.40
C ALA A 392 44.71 21.73 -1.81
N LEU A 393 45.77 22.22 -2.47
CA LEU A 393 46.62 23.30 -1.95
C LEU A 393 46.04 24.69 -2.24
N ASP A 394 45.60 24.94 -3.48
CA ASP A 394 45.16 26.26 -3.95
C ASP A 394 43.70 26.29 -4.44
N GLY A 395 43.04 25.14 -4.51
CA GLY A 395 41.67 25.01 -4.99
C GLY A 395 41.51 25.12 -6.51
N THR A 396 42.60 25.14 -7.29
CA THR A 396 42.53 25.05 -8.75
C THR A 396 41.90 23.73 -9.18
N VAL A 397 41.10 23.77 -10.23
CA VAL A 397 40.35 22.62 -10.75
C VAL A 397 40.84 22.29 -12.15
N PHE A 398 41.20 21.04 -12.37
CA PHE A 398 41.58 20.52 -13.68
C PHE A 398 40.41 19.73 -14.24
N LEU A 399 40.00 20.05 -15.46
CA LEU A 399 38.83 19.47 -16.11
C LEU A 399 39.27 18.73 -17.39
N ALA A 400 38.66 17.59 -17.63
CA ALA A 400 38.77 16.85 -18.87
C ALA A 400 37.50 17.05 -19.70
N ASP A 401 37.63 17.75 -20.82
CA ASP A 401 36.57 17.94 -21.79
C ASP A 401 36.67 16.87 -22.87
N ALA A 402 35.82 15.85 -22.78
CA ALA A 402 35.89 14.69 -23.65
C ALA A 402 35.47 15.01 -25.09
N VAL A 403 34.55 15.96 -25.29
CA VAL A 403 34.04 16.28 -26.64
C VAL A 403 35.04 17.12 -27.42
N ASN A 404 35.65 18.11 -26.75
CA ASN A 404 36.64 18.97 -27.40
C ASN A 404 38.06 18.38 -27.37
N GLY A 405 38.30 17.29 -26.65
CA GLY A 405 39.63 16.68 -26.55
C GLY A 405 40.64 17.61 -25.86
N GLN A 406 40.23 18.24 -24.75
CA GLN A 406 41.04 19.26 -24.09
C GLN A 406 41.10 19.05 -22.57
N LEU A 407 42.28 19.32 -22.00
CA LEU A 407 42.44 19.60 -20.59
C LEU A 407 42.26 21.10 -20.35
N LEU A 408 41.55 21.45 -19.28
CA LEU A 408 41.34 22.83 -18.86
C LEU A 408 41.86 22.99 -17.43
N LYS A 409 42.61 24.06 -17.18
CA LYS A 409 42.97 24.51 -15.84
C LYS A 409 42.09 25.69 -15.46
N VAL A 410 41.39 25.58 -14.34
CA VAL A 410 40.41 26.56 -13.87
C VAL A 410 40.78 26.98 -12.45
N SER A 411 40.66 28.27 -12.13
CA SER A 411 40.85 28.78 -10.78
C SER A 411 39.77 28.28 -9.83
N ALA A 412 40.00 28.45 -8.52
CA ALA A 412 39.00 28.14 -7.49
C ALA A 412 37.69 28.92 -7.66
N ASP A 413 37.71 30.08 -8.32
CA ASP A 413 36.51 30.91 -8.58
C ASP A 413 35.82 30.57 -9.90
N GLY A 414 36.38 29.67 -10.70
CA GLY A 414 35.81 29.24 -11.97
C GLY A 414 36.32 30.01 -13.19
N THR A 415 37.42 30.76 -13.10
CA THR A 415 38.05 31.41 -14.27
C THR A 415 39.01 30.45 -14.98
N VAL A 416 38.93 30.33 -16.30
CA VAL A 416 39.87 29.49 -17.07
C VAL A 416 41.25 30.14 -17.09
N LEU A 417 42.27 29.41 -16.64
CA LEU A 417 43.66 29.84 -16.56
C LEU A 417 44.49 29.34 -17.75
N ALA A 418 44.30 28.07 -18.15
CA ALA A 418 45.02 27.46 -19.25
C ALA A 418 44.16 26.39 -19.95
N ARG A 419 44.52 26.06 -21.21
CA ARG A 419 43.93 25.00 -22.01
C ARG A 419 45.04 24.22 -22.72
N ALA A 420 44.84 22.92 -22.91
CA ALA A 420 45.76 22.07 -23.66
C ALA A 420 45.01 21.01 -24.43
N GLU A 421 45.38 20.76 -25.68
CA GLU A 421 44.80 19.69 -26.50
C GLU A 421 45.47 18.36 -26.15
N VAL A 422 44.64 17.39 -25.73
CA VAL A 422 45.10 16.07 -25.27
C VAL A 422 44.02 15.04 -25.61
N SER A 423 44.42 13.82 -25.96
CA SER A 423 43.48 12.71 -26.12
C SER A 423 42.83 12.33 -24.78
N ILE A 424 41.51 12.54 -24.66
CA ILE A 424 40.73 12.25 -23.46
C ILE A 424 40.01 10.89 -23.64
N PRO A 425 40.10 9.95 -22.67
CA PRO A 425 39.33 8.71 -22.71
C PRO A 425 37.84 8.95 -22.44
N ASP A 426 36.96 7.99 -22.78
CA ASP A 426 35.50 8.09 -22.57
C ASP A 426 35.12 8.29 -21.09
N HIS A 427 35.89 7.69 -20.19
CA HIS A 427 35.73 7.79 -18.74
C HIS A 427 37.05 8.25 -18.11
N PRO A 428 37.36 9.57 -18.13
CA PRO A 428 38.62 10.09 -17.65
C PRO A 428 38.65 10.13 -16.12
N ILE A 429 39.62 9.40 -15.55
CA ILE A 429 39.97 9.47 -14.14
C ILE A 429 41.26 10.25 -14.01
N MET A 430 41.19 11.35 -13.27
CA MET A 430 42.34 12.21 -13.01
C MET A 430 42.73 12.20 -11.53
N ARG A 431 44.04 12.22 -11.27
CA ARG A 431 44.64 12.35 -9.93
C ARG A 431 45.79 13.34 -9.97
N LEU A 432 45.88 14.18 -8.95
CA LEU A 432 47.05 15.03 -8.72
C LEU A 432 47.89 14.39 -7.62
N GLU A 433 49.16 14.11 -7.92
CA GLU A 433 50.07 13.51 -6.95
C GLU A 433 51.49 14.04 -7.19
N SER A 434 52.16 14.49 -6.11
CA SER A 434 53.55 14.97 -6.16
C SER A 434 53.83 16.02 -7.25
N GLY A 435 52.88 16.90 -7.55
CA GLY A 435 53.04 17.95 -8.58
C GLY A 435 52.96 17.43 -10.02
N LEU A 436 52.27 16.32 -10.26
CA LEU A 436 51.99 15.79 -11.59
C LEU A 436 50.50 15.49 -11.71
N LEU A 437 49.98 15.63 -12.93
CA LEU A 437 48.60 15.27 -13.28
C LEU A 437 48.61 13.91 -13.97
N PHE A 438 47.99 12.92 -13.34
CA PHE A 438 47.84 11.57 -13.88
C PHE A 438 46.44 11.40 -14.46
N MET A 439 46.34 10.69 -15.59
CA MET A 439 45.07 10.31 -16.22
C MET A 439 45.16 8.88 -16.77
N ASN A 440 44.06 8.14 -16.78
CA ASN A 440 44.03 6.84 -17.46
C ASN A 440 44.22 7.00 -18.98
N SER A 441 44.94 6.06 -19.59
CA SER A 441 45.20 6.06 -21.03
C SER A 441 43.93 5.75 -21.84
N VAL A 442 43.87 6.27 -23.07
CA VAL A 442 42.74 6.09 -24.00
C VAL A 442 42.64 4.65 -24.51
N GLN A 443 43.77 4.02 -24.82
CA GLN A 443 43.79 2.76 -25.57
C GLN A 443 44.63 1.65 -24.93
N GLY A 444 45.31 1.90 -23.82
CA GLY A 444 46.23 0.94 -23.21
C GLY A 444 45.96 0.66 -21.73
N PRO A 445 46.54 -0.43 -21.19
CA PRO A 445 46.58 -0.67 -19.74
C PRO A 445 47.65 0.24 -19.11
N ALA A 446 47.47 1.55 -19.21
CA ALA A 446 48.47 2.53 -18.84
C ALA A 446 47.88 3.78 -18.16
N VAL A 447 48.73 4.51 -17.47
CA VAL A 447 48.43 5.82 -16.87
C VAL A 447 49.34 6.87 -17.49
N SER A 448 48.75 7.84 -18.17
CA SER A 448 49.44 8.96 -18.79
C SER A 448 49.76 10.05 -17.75
N VAL A 449 50.96 10.63 -17.86
CA VAL A 449 51.48 11.63 -16.92
C VAL A 449 51.65 12.98 -17.62
N PHE A 450 51.06 14.03 -17.05
CA PHE A 450 51.04 15.38 -17.60
C PHE A 450 51.60 16.41 -16.63
N ARG A 451 52.15 17.50 -17.18
CA ARG A 451 52.46 18.70 -16.41
C ARG A 451 51.20 19.50 -16.08
N TYR A 452 51.13 20.01 -14.85
CA TYR A 452 50.01 20.83 -14.37
C TYR A 452 50.36 22.33 -14.22
N ASP A 453 51.63 22.70 -14.41
CA ASP A 453 52.14 24.08 -14.34
C ASP A 453 51.64 24.92 -15.53
N ASP A 454 51.48 26.24 -15.34
CA ASP A 454 50.90 27.12 -16.36
C ASP A 454 51.70 27.19 -17.67
N SER A 455 53.03 27.14 -17.58
CA SER A 455 53.92 27.30 -18.75
C SER A 455 53.96 26.09 -19.68
N ALA A 456 53.58 24.91 -19.19
CA ALA A 456 53.65 23.65 -19.93
C ALA A 456 52.42 22.79 -19.66
N PHE A 457 51.27 23.42 -19.40
CA PHE A 457 50.05 22.75 -19.00
C PHE A 457 49.63 21.72 -20.05
N GLY A 458 49.32 20.50 -19.62
CA GLY A 458 48.87 19.41 -20.49
C GLY A 458 49.95 18.79 -21.37
N GLN A 459 51.22 19.19 -21.25
CA GLN A 459 52.33 18.48 -21.89
C GLN A 459 52.46 17.07 -21.27
N GLN A 460 52.32 16.03 -22.09
CA GLN A 460 52.56 14.66 -21.66
C GLN A 460 54.06 14.43 -21.44
N LEU A 461 54.42 13.96 -20.26
CA LEU A 461 55.80 13.64 -19.87
C LEU A 461 56.11 12.16 -20.04
N ASP A 462 55.15 11.31 -19.73
CA ASP A 462 55.35 9.86 -19.66
C ASP A 462 54.02 9.11 -19.85
N GLU A 463 54.12 7.81 -20.07
CA GLU A 463 53.00 6.87 -20.06
C GLU A 463 53.42 5.57 -19.36
N ILE A 464 52.82 5.33 -18.21
CA ILE A 464 53.21 4.25 -17.31
C ILE A 464 52.40 3.01 -17.67
N LEU A 465 53.05 2.04 -18.29
CA LEU A 465 52.45 0.77 -18.70
C LEU A 465 52.30 -0.18 -17.50
N LEU A 466 51.09 -0.72 -17.30
CA LEU A 466 50.74 -1.60 -16.20
C LEU A 466 50.46 -3.02 -16.73
N LEU A 467 51.31 -3.97 -16.35
CA LEU A 467 51.24 -5.36 -16.80
C LEU A 467 51.30 -6.35 -15.62
N PRO A 468 50.36 -6.31 -14.66
CA PRO A 468 50.35 -7.29 -13.58
C PRO A 468 49.94 -8.67 -14.13
N PRO A 469 50.56 -9.78 -13.69
CA PRO A 469 50.33 -11.12 -14.27
C PRO A 469 48.85 -11.51 -14.34
N GLY A 470 48.10 -11.26 -13.26
CA GLY A 470 46.67 -11.58 -13.20
C GLY A 470 45.79 -10.75 -14.14
N ALA A 471 46.21 -9.54 -14.54
CA ALA A 471 45.49 -8.77 -15.54
C ALA A 471 45.75 -9.29 -16.95
N ILE A 472 46.98 -9.75 -17.23
CA ILE A 472 47.35 -10.34 -18.52
C ILE A 472 46.56 -11.64 -18.73
N GLU A 473 46.55 -12.52 -17.73
CA GLU A 473 45.80 -13.78 -17.77
C GLU A 473 44.29 -13.58 -17.97
N ALA A 474 43.74 -12.51 -17.41
CA ALA A 474 42.32 -12.16 -17.50
C ALA A 474 42.00 -11.18 -18.64
N GLU A 475 42.98 -10.86 -19.50
CA GLU A 475 42.87 -9.91 -20.62
C GLU A 475 42.32 -8.52 -20.21
N GLN A 476 42.66 -8.07 -19.01
CA GLN A 476 42.23 -6.78 -18.46
C GLN A 476 43.10 -5.66 -19.02
N SER A 477 42.70 -5.10 -20.16
CA SER A 477 43.50 -4.18 -20.98
C SER A 477 43.18 -2.69 -20.80
N ARG A 478 42.30 -2.33 -19.86
CA ARG A 478 41.90 -0.94 -19.58
C ARG A 478 42.05 -0.60 -18.10
N VAL A 479 42.46 0.62 -17.81
CA VAL A 479 42.48 1.17 -16.44
C VAL A 479 41.13 1.85 -16.16
N GLY A 480 40.42 1.38 -15.14
CA GLY A 480 39.10 1.88 -14.74
C GLY A 480 39.18 3.03 -13.74
N ASP A 481 39.94 2.87 -12.65
CA ASP A 481 40.20 3.90 -11.65
C ASP A 481 41.55 3.62 -10.99
N PHE A 482 42.20 4.65 -10.47
CA PHE A 482 43.45 4.53 -9.73
C PHE A 482 43.57 5.62 -8.68
N LEU A 483 44.29 5.32 -7.60
CA LEU A 483 44.65 6.30 -6.58
C LEU A 483 45.90 5.87 -5.83
N ARG A 484 46.54 6.82 -5.14
CA ARG A 484 47.61 6.55 -4.19
C ARG A 484 47.06 6.59 -2.76
N THR A 485 47.32 5.55 -1.99
CA THR A 485 47.08 5.52 -0.52
C THR A 485 48.37 5.13 0.17
N ALA A 486 48.79 5.92 1.16
CA ALA A 486 50.10 5.81 1.77
C ALA A 486 51.21 5.83 0.70
N ASP A 487 52.00 4.77 0.59
CA ASP A 487 53.09 4.65 -0.39
C ASP A 487 52.81 3.63 -1.49
N THR A 488 51.54 3.32 -1.72
CA THR A 488 51.11 2.32 -2.72
C THR A 488 50.07 2.89 -3.67
N TRP A 489 50.21 2.57 -4.95
CA TRP A 489 49.21 2.81 -5.97
C TRP A 489 48.23 1.64 -6.01
N TRP A 490 46.95 1.99 -6.07
CA TRP A 490 45.84 1.07 -6.26
C TRP A 490 45.26 1.33 -7.63
N VAL A 491 45.11 0.30 -8.43
CA VAL A 491 44.62 0.40 -9.81
C VAL A 491 43.57 -0.67 -10.05
N SER A 492 42.38 -0.23 -10.43
CA SER A 492 41.34 -1.08 -11.01
C SER A 492 41.60 -1.22 -12.50
N MET A 493 41.68 -2.47 -12.98
CA MET A 493 41.83 -2.79 -14.39
C MET A 493 40.67 -3.68 -14.83
N TYR A 494 40.19 -3.51 -16.06
CA TYR A 494 39.08 -4.27 -16.60
C TYR A 494 39.29 -4.67 -18.05
N ASN A 495 38.61 -5.74 -18.45
CA ASN A 495 38.51 -6.17 -19.84
C ASN A 495 37.29 -5.46 -20.46
N PRO A 496 37.45 -4.68 -21.55
CA PRO A 496 36.35 -3.93 -22.16
C PRO A 496 35.28 -4.82 -22.82
N ASP A 497 35.62 -6.05 -23.21
CA ASP A 497 34.70 -6.97 -23.89
C ASP A 497 33.87 -7.79 -22.89
N THR A 498 34.51 -8.28 -21.82
CA THR A 498 33.84 -9.13 -20.82
C THR A 498 33.38 -8.37 -19.58
N ASN A 499 33.84 -7.13 -19.39
CA ASN A 499 33.68 -6.34 -18.18
C ASN A 499 34.26 -6.98 -16.90
N ASN A 500 35.04 -8.06 -17.04
CA ASN A 500 35.77 -8.66 -15.93
C ASN A 500 36.80 -7.66 -15.40
N ALA A 501 36.81 -7.43 -14.09
CA ALA A 501 37.65 -6.42 -13.46
C ALA A 501 38.45 -6.99 -12.29
N GLY A 502 39.64 -6.43 -12.07
CA GLY A 502 40.57 -6.79 -11.01
C GLY A 502 41.15 -5.55 -10.34
N LEU A 503 41.55 -5.70 -9.08
CA LEU A 503 42.19 -4.65 -8.31
C LEU A 503 43.64 -5.03 -8.01
N TYR A 504 44.56 -4.16 -8.39
CA TYR A 504 45.99 -4.41 -8.35
C TYR A 504 46.70 -3.32 -7.56
N ARG A 505 47.82 -3.70 -6.92
CA ARG A 505 48.62 -2.80 -6.10
C ARG A 505 50.03 -2.71 -6.65
N PHE A 506 50.55 -1.49 -6.65
CA PHE A 506 51.90 -1.15 -7.10
C PHE A 506 52.61 -0.30 -6.05
N ASP A 507 53.95 -0.35 -6.04
CA ASP A 507 54.77 0.51 -5.18
C ASP A 507 54.83 1.94 -5.73
N ALA A 508 55.50 2.85 -5.02
CA ALA A 508 55.66 4.24 -5.45
C ALA A 508 56.34 4.43 -6.82
N ARG A 509 57.03 3.40 -7.33
CA ARG A 509 57.73 3.36 -8.62
C ARG A 509 56.96 2.56 -9.67
N TRP A 510 55.70 2.25 -9.40
CA TRP A 510 54.80 1.47 -10.27
C TRP A 510 55.23 0.01 -10.50
N ASN A 511 56.07 -0.56 -9.63
CA ASN A 511 56.33 -2.00 -9.66
C ASN A 511 55.16 -2.76 -9.04
N PHE A 512 54.74 -3.86 -9.68
CA PHE A 512 53.65 -4.69 -9.18
C PHE A 512 54.00 -5.31 -7.81
N ILE A 513 53.09 -5.17 -6.85
CA ILE A 513 53.21 -5.76 -5.50
C ILE A 513 52.34 -7.03 -5.41
N ALA A 514 51.03 -6.87 -5.60
CA ALA A 514 50.05 -7.94 -5.39
C ALA A 514 48.69 -7.60 -6.01
N ARG A 515 47.88 -8.63 -6.26
CA ARG A 515 46.45 -8.51 -6.53
C ARG A 515 45.69 -8.44 -5.21
N ALA A 516 44.71 -7.53 -5.10
CA ALA A 516 43.81 -7.48 -3.96
C ALA A 516 42.67 -8.48 -4.15
N GLU A 517 42.38 -9.25 -3.10
CA GLU A 517 41.27 -10.21 -3.11
C GLU A 517 39.94 -9.47 -2.97
N LEU A 518 39.07 -9.64 -3.97
CA LEU A 518 37.70 -9.14 -3.96
C LEU A 518 36.74 -10.33 -3.86
N PRO A 519 35.56 -10.16 -3.24
CA PRO A 519 34.51 -11.17 -3.31
C PRO A 519 34.16 -11.49 -4.77
N ALA A 520 33.67 -12.71 -5.02
CA ALA A 520 33.16 -13.08 -6.33
C ALA A 520 32.10 -12.06 -6.82
N ASP A 521 32.08 -11.82 -8.13
CA ASP A 521 31.15 -10.90 -8.79
C ASP A 521 31.27 -9.42 -8.39
N THR A 522 32.31 -9.02 -7.66
CA THR A 522 32.55 -7.61 -7.30
C THR A 522 33.26 -6.86 -8.43
N TRP A 523 32.69 -5.75 -8.89
CA TRP A 523 33.32 -4.86 -9.87
C TRP A 523 33.85 -3.58 -9.20
N PRO A 524 35.19 -3.40 -9.09
CA PRO A 524 35.81 -2.20 -8.53
C PRO A 524 35.68 -0.99 -9.48
N GLN A 525 34.54 -0.30 -9.46
CA GLN A 525 34.25 0.80 -10.38
C GLN A 525 34.75 2.16 -9.91
N GLN A 526 34.89 2.36 -8.59
CA GLN A 526 35.42 3.59 -8.03
C GLN A 526 36.28 3.29 -6.80
N LEU A 527 37.43 3.93 -6.73
CA LEU A 527 38.35 3.88 -5.61
C LEU A 527 38.32 5.23 -4.87
N ALA A 528 38.36 5.18 -3.54
CA ALA A 528 38.44 6.40 -2.73
C ALA A 528 39.40 6.23 -1.54
N ARG A 529 40.14 7.30 -1.23
CA ARG A 529 41.06 7.33 -0.08
C ARG A 529 40.30 7.75 1.18
N TRP A 530 40.26 6.89 2.19
CA TRP A 530 39.61 7.14 3.47
C TRP A 530 40.62 7.04 4.61
N GLY A 531 41.35 8.12 4.84
CA GLY A 531 42.54 8.12 5.70
C GLY A 531 43.63 7.23 5.11
N GLU A 532 44.08 6.23 5.88
CA GLU A 532 45.05 5.21 5.47
C GLU A 532 44.39 3.97 4.84
N LYS A 533 43.08 4.02 4.59
CA LYS A 533 42.30 2.92 4.02
C LYS A 533 41.88 3.24 2.59
N THR A 534 41.69 2.19 1.81
CA THR A 534 41.17 2.27 0.45
C THR A 534 39.75 1.70 0.43
N LEU A 535 38.80 2.51 -0.01
CA LEU A 535 37.42 2.10 -0.25
C LEU A 535 37.26 1.74 -1.72
N VAL A 536 36.53 0.66 -1.98
CA VAL A 536 36.24 0.15 -3.31
C VAL A 536 34.73 0.03 -3.45
N ARG A 537 34.16 0.82 -4.36
CA ARG A 537 32.73 0.84 -4.66
C ARG A 537 32.41 -0.11 -5.80
N ASP A 538 31.31 -0.81 -5.64
CA ASP A 538 30.56 -1.48 -6.70
C ASP A 538 29.12 -0.93 -6.70
N VAL A 539 28.56 -0.67 -7.88
CA VAL A 539 27.17 -0.21 -8.01
C VAL A 539 26.15 -1.33 -7.76
N HIS A 540 26.55 -2.58 -7.92
CA HIS A 540 25.67 -3.75 -7.79
C HIS A 540 25.65 -4.32 -6.38
N HIS A 541 26.56 -3.86 -5.51
CA HIS A 541 26.66 -4.31 -4.13
C HIS A 541 26.45 -3.16 -3.15
N ILE A 542 25.64 -3.42 -2.13
CA ILE A 542 25.39 -2.49 -1.02
C ILE A 542 26.67 -2.23 -0.19
N PRO A 543 27.42 -3.26 0.27
CA PRO A 543 28.60 -3.01 1.08
C PRO A 543 29.76 -2.47 0.25
N ILE A 544 30.40 -1.41 0.74
CA ILE A 544 31.61 -0.84 0.14
C ILE A 544 32.81 -1.59 0.71
N GLN A 545 33.60 -2.23 -0.16
CA GLN A 545 34.75 -3.00 0.29
C GLN A 545 35.82 -2.07 0.85
N ARG A 546 36.50 -2.52 1.93
CA ARG A 546 37.49 -1.71 2.63
C ARG A 546 38.79 -2.48 2.76
N PHE A 547 39.89 -1.83 2.42
CA PHE A 547 41.23 -2.39 2.53
C PHE A 547 42.11 -1.49 3.41
N ASN A 548 43.00 -2.10 4.18
CA ASN A 548 44.02 -1.36 4.91
C ASN A 548 45.19 -0.94 3.99
N ALA A 549 46.11 -0.13 4.52
CA ALA A 549 47.29 0.32 3.77
C ALA A 549 48.18 -0.82 3.23
N ARG A 550 48.18 -2.00 3.88
CA ARG A 550 48.92 -3.19 3.43
C ARG A 550 48.17 -4.02 2.39
N GLY A 551 46.95 -3.64 2.05
CA GLY A 551 46.11 -4.31 1.06
C GLY A 551 45.38 -5.56 1.57
N ALA A 552 45.33 -5.79 2.88
CA ALA A 552 44.49 -6.84 3.43
C ALA A 552 43.02 -6.36 3.51
N PRO A 553 42.05 -7.21 3.17
CA PRO A 553 40.63 -6.88 3.28
C PRO A 553 40.25 -6.67 4.75
N GLU A 554 39.43 -5.65 5.01
CA GLU A 554 38.78 -5.42 6.29
C GLU A 554 37.28 -5.68 6.19
N VAL A 555 36.58 -5.61 7.33
CA VAL A 555 35.11 -5.62 7.35
C VAL A 555 34.58 -4.51 6.40
N PRO A 556 33.75 -4.86 5.40
CA PRO A 556 33.18 -3.88 4.47
C PRO A 556 32.38 -2.82 5.20
N LEU A 557 32.35 -1.61 4.64
CA LEU A 557 31.52 -0.53 5.13
C LEU A 557 30.07 -0.75 4.67
N ALA A 558 29.21 -1.16 5.60
CA ALA A 558 27.77 -1.23 5.42
C ALA A 558 27.13 0.10 5.83
N SER A 559 26.46 0.78 4.89
CA SER A 559 25.72 2.01 5.15
C SER A 559 24.30 1.69 5.59
N ASP A 560 23.95 2.04 6.83
CA ASP A 560 22.60 1.91 7.38
C ASP A 560 21.58 2.74 6.58
N LEU A 561 21.99 3.92 6.12
CA LEU A 561 21.17 4.77 5.25
C LEU A 561 20.90 4.13 3.89
N LEU A 562 21.88 3.46 3.29
CA LEU A 562 21.72 2.79 1.99
C LEU A 562 20.81 1.57 2.13
N GLU A 563 21.03 0.73 3.14
CA GLU A 563 20.20 -0.45 3.41
C GLU A 563 18.73 -0.06 3.65
N THR A 564 18.49 0.97 4.45
CA THR A 564 17.13 1.45 4.73
C THR A 564 16.46 2.05 3.50
N LEU A 565 17.22 2.73 2.63
CA LEU A 565 16.73 3.26 1.36
C LEU A 565 16.31 2.14 0.41
N VAL A 566 17.20 1.15 0.20
CA VAL A 566 16.91 -0.02 -0.65
C VAL A 566 15.70 -0.80 -0.13
N ALA A 567 15.65 -1.08 1.18
CA ALA A 567 14.53 -1.79 1.79
C ALA A 567 13.20 -1.03 1.64
N ARG A 568 13.22 0.30 1.80
CA ARG A 568 12.04 1.15 1.60
C ARG A 568 11.54 1.09 0.15
N GLN A 569 12.44 1.14 -0.83
CA GLN A 569 12.07 1.08 -2.24
C GLN A 569 11.50 -0.29 -2.62
N GLN A 570 12.13 -1.37 -2.17
CA GLN A 570 11.64 -2.73 -2.38
C GLN A 570 10.24 -2.94 -1.79
N ARG A 571 10.00 -2.45 -0.56
CA ARG A 571 8.68 -2.52 0.09
C ARG A 571 7.62 -1.73 -0.67
N SER A 572 7.96 -0.53 -1.13
CA SER A 572 7.06 0.31 -1.93
C SER A 572 6.70 -0.35 -3.27
N ASN A 573 7.69 -0.91 -3.96
CA ASN A 573 7.48 -1.61 -5.22
C ASN A 573 6.60 -2.85 -5.04
N LYS A 574 6.83 -3.64 -3.97
CA LYS A 574 6.00 -4.81 -3.66
C LYS A 574 4.56 -4.43 -3.35
N LEU A 575 4.34 -3.41 -2.52
CA LEU A 575 2.99 -2.94 -2.18
C LEU A 575 2.27 -2.38 -3.41
N THR A 576 2.96 -1.58 -4.23
CA THR A 576 2.40 -0.99 -5.45
C THR A 576 2.05 -2.08 -6.47
N GLY A 577 2.93 -3.06 -6.68
CA GLY A 577 2.66 -4.23 -7.51
C GLY A 577 1.47 -5.04 -7.01
N MET A 578 1.36 -5.25 -5.70
CA MET A 578 0.22 -5.93 -5.07
C MET A 578 -1.10 -5.16 -5.26
N VAL A 579 -1.10 -3.83 -5.10
CA VAL A 579 -2.30 -3.00 -5.32
C VAL A 579 -2.75 -3.04 -6.79
N TRP A 580 -1.81 -2.96 -7.73
CA TRP A 580 -2.13 -3.08 -9.16
C TRP A 580 -2.63 -4.47 -9.52
N GLY A 581 -1.93 -5.52 -9.08
CA GLY A 581 -2.30 -6.91 -9.33
C GLY A 581 -3.70 -7.24 -8.80
N THR A 582 -4.00 -6.87 -7.56
CA THR A 582 -5.34 -7.07 -6.96
C THR A 582 -6.43 -6.34 -7.72
N SER A 583 -6.20 -5.07 -8.07
CA SER A 583 -7.17 -4.25 -8.79
C SER A 583 -7.51 -4.84 -10.16
N LEU A 584 -6.49 -5.28 -10.91
CA LEU A 584 -6.69 -5.93 -12.21
C LEU A 584 -7.45 -7.26 -12.09
N VAL A 585 -7.10 -8.11 -11.12
CA VAL A 585 -7.80 -9.39 -10.89
C VAL A 585 -9.27 -9.16 -10.54
N ILE A 586 -9.57 -8.18 -9.68
CA ILE A 586 -10.95 -7.84 -9.31
C ILE A 586 -11.73 -7.35 -10.53
N SER A 587 -11.15 -6.47 -11.36
CA SER A 587 -11.81 -5.98 -12.58
C SER A 587 -12.12 -7.11 -13.56
N VAL A 588 -11.18 -8.06 -13.77
CA VAL A 588 -11.43 -9.26 -14.60
C VAL A 588 -12.57 -10.09 -14.02
N LEU A 589 -12.55 -10.35 -12.71
CA LEU A 589 -13.54 -11.19 -12.05
C LEU A 589 -14.96 -10.58 -12.15
N VAL A 590 -15.09 -9.27 -11.92
CA VAL A 590 -16.37 -8.56 -12.08
C VAL A 590 -16.85 -8.61 -13.53
N ALA A 591 -15.96 -8.43 -14.51
CA ALA A 591 -16.31 -8.52 -15.92
C ALA A 591 -16.80 -9.92 -16.31
N VAL A 592 -16.07 -10.96 -15.92
CA VAL A 592 -16.43 -12.36 -16.20
C VAL A 592 -17.75 -12.73 -15.55
N ILE A 593 -17.94 -12.40 -14.26
CA ILE A 593 -19.21 -12.67 -13.55
C ILE A 593 -20.36 -11.92 -14.21
N GLY A 594 -20.17 -10.65 -14.56
CA GLY A 594 -21.18 -9.85 -15.25
C GLY A 594 -21.58 -10.45 -16.61
N LEU A 595 -20.61 -10.88 -17.42
CA LEU A 595 -20.86 -11.56 -18.70
C LEU A 595 -21.59 -12.89 -18.52
N CYS A 596 -21.16 -13.72 -17.56
CA CYS A 596 -21.80 -15.01 -17.26
C CYS A 596 -23.25 -14.82 -16.79
N LEU A 597 -23.49 -13.90 -15.85
CA LEU A 597 -24.83 -13.58 -15.36
C LEU A 597 -25.70 -12.96 -16.47
N GLY A 598 -25.16 -12.06 -17.28
CA GLY A 598 -25.85 -11.47 -18.43
C GLY A 598 -26.30 -12.55 -19.42
N ASN A 599 -25.41 -13.47 -19.77
CA ASN A 599 -25.74 -14.58 -20.67
C ASN A 599 -26.77 -15.55 -20.05
N LEU A 600 -26.68 -15.83 -18.75
CA LEU A 600 -27.69 -16.64 -18.05
C LEU A 600 -29.07 -15.99 -18.08
N GLN A 601 -29.16 -14.68 -17.80
CA GLN A 601 -30.42 -13.94 -17.85
C GLN A 601 -30.96 -13.80 -19.28
N ARG A 602 -30.08 -13.73 -20.29
CA ARG A 602 -30.45 -13.79 -21.71
C ARG A 602 -31.11 -15.13 -22.06
N LEU A 603 -30.46 -16.24 -21.71
CA LEU A 603 -31.02 -17.58 -21.91
C LEU A 603 -32.35 -17.74 -21.18
N ARG A 604 -32.42 -17.27 -19.93
CA ARG A 604 -33.65 -17.30 -19.13
C ARG A 604 -34.79 -16.52 -19.79
N ALA A 605 -34.51 -15.37 -20.39
CA ALA A 605 -35.53 -14.59 -21.08
C ALA A 605 -36.06 -15.29 -22.34
N LEU A 606 -35.19 -16.00 -23.08
CA LEU A 606 -35.56 -16.80 -24.25
C LEU A 606 -36.43 -18.01 -23.87
N VAL A 607 -36.08 -18.72 -22.78
CA VAL A 607 -36.79 -19.92 -22.33
C VAL A 607 -38.21 -19.60 -21.83
N TYR A 608 -38.39 -18.48 -21.13
CA TYR A 608 -39.69 -18.07 -20.59
C TYR A 608 -40.48 -17.15 -21.52
N GLN A 609 -40.16 -17.11 -22.83
CA GLN A 609 -40.99 -16.40 -23.80
C GLN A 609 -42.45 -16.86 -23.67
N PRO A 610 -43.41 -15.91 -23.76
CA PRO A 610 -44.77 -16.11 -23.27
C PRO A 610 -45.49 -17.24 -24.02
N HIS A 611 -45.45 -18.43 -23.41
CA HIS A 611 -46.36 -19.52 -23.71
C HIS A 611 -47.49 -19.51 -22.67
N ARG A 612 -48.70 -19.89 -23.06
CA ARG A 612 -49.85 -19.98 -22.14
C ARG A 612 -49.68 -21.18 -21.20
N GLU A 613 -48.88 -21.01 -20.15
CA GLU A 613 -48.79 -21.96 -19.04
C GLU A 613 -50.18 -22.09 -18.38
N ARG A 614 -50.68 -23.31 -18.22
CA ARG A 614 -51.96 -23.57 -17.53
C ARG A 614 -51.64 -24.06 -16.11
N GLY A 615 -52.48 -23.68 -15.15
CA GLY A 615 -52.36 -24.24 -13.79
C GLY A 615 -52.55 -25.76 -13.80
N ALA A 616 -52.01 -26.43 -12.78
CA ALA A 616 -52.23 -27.86 -12.57
C ALA A 616 -53.68 -28.14 -12.18
N ASP A 617 -54.26 -29.19 -12.75
CA ASP A 617 -55.57 -29.69 -12.33
C ASP A 617 -55.49 -30.29 -10.91
N PRO A 618 -56.56 -30.24 -10.10
CA PRO A 618 -56.58 -30.83 -8.76
C PRO A 618 -56.33 -32.35 -8.81
N VAL A 619 -55.31 -32.83 -8.11
CA VAL A 619 -54.92 -34.27 -8.08
C VAL A 619 -55.92 -35.12 -7.28
N ASP A 620 -56.67 -34.52 -6.35
CA ASP A 620 -57.67 -35.21 -5.52
C ASP A 620 -58.77 -35.89 -6.33
N LYS A 621 -58.99 -35.48 -7.59
CA LYS A 621 -59.97 -36.09 -8.49
C LYS A 621 -59.51 -37.43 -9.09
N TYR A 622 -58.22 -37.76 -8.98
CA TYR A 622 -57.60 -38.87 -9.71
C TYR A 622 -56.83 -39.86 -8.82
N VAL A 623 -57.01 -39.79 -7.50
CA VAL A 623 -56.22 -40.55 -6.50
C VAL A 623 -56.20 -42.06 -6.78
N ASP A 624 -57.35 -42.64 -7.10
CA ASP A 624 -57.49 -44.08 -7.32
C ASP A 624 -57.01 -44.54 -8.71
N ALA A 625 -56.79 -43.61 -9.64
CA ALA A 625 -56.44 -43.88 -11.03
C ALA A 625 -54.96 -43.66 -11.37
N ILE A 626 -54.17 -43.11 -10.44
CA ILE A 626 -52.74 -42.82 -10.65
C ILE A 626 -51.92 -44.07 -10.35
N ARG A 627 -51.10 -44.50 -11.32
CA ARG A 627 -50.08 -45.52 -11.12
C ARG A 627 -48.72 -44.88 -10.87
N TRP A 628 -48.16 -45.07 -9.68
CA TRP A 628 -46.86 -44.50 -9.31
C TRP A 628 -45.68 -45.35 -9.78
N VAL A 629 -44.58 -44.69 -10.13
CA VAL A 629 -43.29 -45.35 -10.43
C VAL A 629 -42.48 -45.49 -9.14
N ASP A 630 -41.93 -46.68 -8.91
CA ASP A 630 -41.17 -46.97 -7.71
C ASP A 630 -39.81 -46.24 -7.70
N PRO A 631 -39.48 -45.51 -6.60
CA PRO A 631 -38.13 -45.00 -6.39
C PRO A 631 -37.15 -46.15 -6.13
N LEU A 632 -35.88 -45.96 -6.45
CA LEU A 632 -34.87 -46.98 -6.18
C LEU A 632 -34.62 -47.14 -4.67
N ALA A 633 -34.93 -48.32 -4.12
CA ALA A 633 -34.86 -48.61 -2.68
C ALA A 633 -33.47 -48.32 -2.03
N ASP A 634 -32.37 -48.66 -2.70
CA ASP A 634 -31.01 -48.56 -2.13
C ASP A 634 -30.28 -47.24 -2.42
N ARG A 635 -30.95 -46.23 -2.98
CA ARG A 635 -30.28 -45.01 -3.44
C ARG A 635 -29.53 -44.27 -2.32
N ARG A 636 -30.13 -44.12 -1.14
CA ARG A 636 -29.50 -43.42 0.01
C ARG A 636 -28.22 -44.11 0.44
N THR A 637 -28.24 -45.45 0.51
CA THR A 637 -27.07 -46.27 0.88
C THR A 637 -25.96 -46.15 -0.16
N ARG A 638 -26.29 -46.15 -1.47
CA ARG A 638 -25.31 -45.93 -2.55
C ARG A 638 -24.69 -44.53 -2.48
N LEU A 639 -25.49 -43.48 -2.34
CA LEU A 639 -24.98 -42.10 -2.22
C LEU A 639 -24.10 -41.90 -0.98
N ARG A 640 -24.43 -42.56 0.13
CA ARG A 640 -23.58 -42.55 1.34
C ARG A 640 -22.23 -43.20 1.08
N ARG A 641 -22.19 -44.36 0.39
CA ARG A 641 -20.93 -45.03 0.01
C ARG A 641 -20.06 -44.17 -0.91
N THR A 642 -20.66 -43.50 -1.90
CA THR A 642 -19.93 -42.60 -2.79
C THR A 642 -19.39 -41.37 -2.04
N ALA A 643 -20.16 -40.81 -1.10
CA ALA A 643 -19.70 -39.70 -0.27
C ALA A 643 -18.51 -40.11 0.62
N ILE A 644 -18.58 -41.28 1.25
CA ILE A 644 -17.47 -41.82 2.06
C ILE A 644 -16.23 -42.04 1.18
N SER A 645 -16.39 -42.64 -0.01
CA SER A 645 -15.28 -42.87 -0.94
C SER A 645 -14.63 -41.56 -1.37
N TYR A 646 -15.44 -40.54 -1.67
CA TYR A 646 -14.94 -39.21 -1.99
C TYR A 646 -14.18 -38.57 -0.83
N THR A 647 -14.68 -38.65 0.40
CA THR A 647 -13.99 -38.09 1.57
C THR A 647 -12.63 -38.76 1.82
N VAL A 648 -12.52 -40.07 1.59
CA VAL A 648 -11.24 -40.79 1.71
C VAL A 648 -10.25 -40.32 0.64
N ILE A 649 -10.69 -40.17 -0.61
CA ILE A 649 -9.85 -39.67 -1.71
C ILE A 649 -9.41 -38.22 -1.46
N ALA A 650 -10.33 -37.35 -1.02
CA ALA A 650 -10.02 -35.96 -0.69
C ALA A 650 -8.98 -35.86 0.43
N LEU A 651 -9.14 -36.67 1.49
CA LEU A 651 -8.16 -36.73 2.58
C LEU A 651 -6.79 -37.23 2.09
N ALA A 652 -6.75 -38.26 1.25
CA ALA A 652 -5.50 -38.77 0.68
C ALA A 652 -4.78 -37.70 -0.17
N LEU A 653 -5.51 -36.95 -1.00
CA LEU A 653 -4.95 -35.85 -1.79
C LEU A 653 -4.42 -34.72 -0.91
N SER A 654 -5.13 -34.36 0.17
CA SER A 654 -4.64 -33.35 1.13
C SER A 654 -3.37 -33.82 1.85
N LEU A 655 -3.31 -35.09 2.29
CA LEU A 655 -2.12 -35.66 2.91
C LEU A 655 -0.93 -35.71 1.95
N LEU A 656 -1.17 -36.05 0.67
CA LEU A 656 -0.13 -36.04 -0.36
C LEU A 656 0.42 -34.62 -0.60
N ALA A 657 -0.43 -33.61 -0.66
CA ALA A 657 0.01 -32.21 -0.81
C ALA A 657 0.85 -31.74 0.39
N ILE A 658 0.46 -32.12 1.61
CA ILE A 658 1.24 -31.84 2.82
C ILE A 658 2.61 -32.55 2.76
N SER A 659 2.64 -33.80 2.29
CA SER A 659 3.89 -34.56 2.18
C SER A 659 4.90 -33.97 1.18
N GLN A 660 4.42 -33.24 0.17
CA GLN A 660 5.24 -32.57 -0.83
C GLN A 660 5.66 -31.14 -0.42
N SER A 661 5.44 -30.73 0.84
CA SER A 661 5.75 -29.37 1.34
C SER A 661 5.13 -28.25 0.49
N VAL A 662 3.92 -28.48 -0.02
CA VAL A 662 3.17 -27.50 -0.83
C VAL A 662 2.87 -26.24 0.00
N GLU A 663 2.98 -25.08 -0.62
CA GLU A 663 2.79 -23.78 0.03
C GLU A 663 1.36 -23.61 0.60
N PRO A 664 1.17 -22.93 1.75
CA PRO A 664 -0.14 -22.82 2.41
C PRO A 664 -1.27 -22.30 1.52
N LEU A 665 -0.99 -21.36 0.62
CA LEU A 665 -2.01 -20.79 -0.29
C LEU A 665 -2.50 -21.83 -1.31
N GLN A 666 -1.60 -22.68 -1.81
CA GLN A 666 -1.91 -23.75 -2.75
C GLN A 666 -2.72 -24.87 -2.06
N LEU A 667 -2.43 -25.15 -0.79
CA LEU A 667 -3.21 -26.09 0.02
C LEU A 667 -4.65 -25.59 0.25
N ILE A 668 -4.84 -24.29 0.53
CA ILE A 668 -6.18 -23.68 0.66
C ILE A 668 -6.93 -23.78 -0.68
N ALA A 669 -6.27 -23.52 -1.81
CA ALA A 669 -6.88 -23.66 -3.13
C ALA A 669 -7.36 -25.10 -3.39
N LEU A 670 -6.55 -26.10 -3.03
CA LEU A 670 -6.90 -27.50 -3.14
C LEU A 670 -8.13 -27.85 -2.28
N LEU A 671 -8.15 -27.43 -1.01
CA LEU A 671 -9.28 -27.68 -0.12
C LEU A 671 -10.56 -27.00 -0.62
N LEU A 672 -10.46 -25.78 -1.14
CA LEU A 672 -11.58 -25.09 -1.77
C LEU A 672 -12.10 -25.88 -2.97
N ALA A 673 -11.23 -26.37 -3.86
CA ALA A 673 -11.63 -27.18 -5.01
C ALA A 673 -12.33 -28.50 -4.62
N LEU A 674 -11.90 -29.12 -3.51
CA LEU A 674 -12.50 -30.36 -3.00
C LEU A 674 -13.84 -30.13 -2.27
N SER A 675 -14.11 -28.92 -1.76
CA SER A 675 -15.37 -28.65 -1.05
C SER A 675 -16.60 -28.65 -1.97
N GLY A 676 -16.44 -28.27 -3.24
CA GLY A 676 -17.52 -28.16 -4.22
C GLY A 676 -18.22 -29.51 -4.48
N PRO A 677 -17.50 -30.56 -4.90
CA PRO A 677 -18.08 -31.88 -5.11
C PRO A 677 -18.62 -32.50 -3.81
N ALA A 678 -17.98 -32.26 -2.66
CA ALA A 678 -18.50 -32.68 -1.36
C ALA A 678 -19.89 -32.07 -1.08
N MET A 679 -20.05 -30.76 -1.31
CA MET A 679 -21.32 -30.06 -1.14
C MET A 679 -22.38 -30.59 -2.13
N ALA A 680 -22.00 -30.87 -3.38
CA ALA A 680 -22.89 -31.44 -4.38
C ALA A 680 -23.44 -32.81 -3.96
N LEU A 681 -22.58 -33.70 -3.44
CA LEU A 681 -23.00 -35.01 -2.92
C LEU A 681 -23.91 -34.87 -1.69
N LEU A 682 -23.61 -33.93 -0.79
CA LEU A 682 -24.44 -33.65 0.38
C LEU A 682 -25.84 -33.19 -0.03
N LEU A 683 -25.95 -32.24 -0.97
CA LEU A 683 -27.23 -31.75 -1.49
C LEU A 683 -28.05 -32.87 -2.16
N LEU A 684 -27.41 -33.78 -2.88
CA LEU A 684 -28.08 -34.93 -3.52
C LEU A 684 -28.55 -35.99 -2.51
N SER A 685 -27.85 -36.13 -1.39
CA SER A 685 -28.20 -37.11 -0.34
C SER A 685 -29.36 -36.65 0.54
N ARG A 686 -29.50 -35.33 0.76
CA ARG A 686 -30.51 -34.74 1.65
C ARG A 686 -31.87 -34.50 0.99
N ASN A 687 -31.89 -34.15 -0.29
CA ASN A 687 -33.12 -33.79 -0.99
C ASN A 687 -33.84 -35.01 -1.58
N PRO A 688 -35.20 -35.03 -1.59
CA PRO A 688 -35.99 -36.09 -2.20
C PRO A 688 -35.89 -36.07 -3.73
N ILE A 689 -36.34 -37.15 -4.36
CA ILE A 689 -36.07 -37.49 -5.77
C ILE A 689 -37.15 -36.94 -6.73
N GLY A 690 -38.24 -36.41 -6.17
CA GLY A 690 -39.49 -36.20 -6.90
C GLY A 690 -40.26 -37.51 -7.07
N HIS A 691 -41.47 -37.42 -7.63
CA HIS A 691 -42.34 -38.57 -7.91
C HIS A 691 -42.89 -38.48 -9.33
N ILE A 692 -43.12 -39.65 -9.94
CA ILE A 692 -43.73 -39.77 -11.28
C ILE A 692 -44.97 -40.65 -11.14
N GLY A 693 -46.12 -40.08 -11.47
CA GLY A 693 -47.40 -40.76 -11.58
C GLY A 693 -47.86 -40.83 -13.03
N ILE A 694 -48.57 -41.88 -13.38
CA ILE A 694 -49.14 -42.06 -14.72
C ILE A 694 -50.66 -42.15 -14.59
N LEU A 695 -51.35 -41.34 -15.39
CA LEU A 695 -52.81 -41.30 -15.47
C LEU A 695 -53.21 -41.42 -16.94
N GLN A 696 -53.64 -42.61 -17.36
CA GLN A 696 -53.99 -42.91 -18.77
C GLN A 696 -52.84 -42.56 -19.75
N GLN A 697 -52.98 -41.49 -20.55
CA GLN A 697 -51.95 -40.96 -21.46
C GLN A 697 -51.28 -39.67 -20.96
N GLN A 698 -51.45 -39.34 -19.69
CA GLN A 698 -50.89 -38.14 -19.05
C GLN A 698 -49.86 -38.54 -17.99
N LEU A 699 -48.85 -37.67 -17.83
CA LEU A 699 -47.86 -37.78 -16.76
C LEU A 699 -48.18 -36.77 -15.66
N LEU A 700 -48.17 -37.25 -14.42
CA LEU A 700 -48.16 -36.43 -13.21
C LEU A 700 -46.72 -36.36 -12.71
N LEU A 701 -46.10 -35.20 -12.84
CA LEU A 701 -44.75 -34.98 -12.31
C LEU A 701 -44.85 -34.24 -10.98
N VAL A 702 -44.05 -34.68 -10.01
CA VAL A 702 -43.86 -34.01 -8.72
C VAL A 702 -42.37 -33.74 -8.54
N ASP A 703 -41.99 -32.46 -8.45
CA ASP A 703 -40.61 -32.03 -8.23
C ASP A 703 -40.12 -32.34 -6.79
N HIS A 704 -38.81 -32.22 -6.54
CA HIS A 704 -38.19 -32.40 -5.21
C HIS A 704 -38.81 -31.47 -4.14
N SER A 705 -39.37 -30.33 -4.55
CA SER A 705 -40.04 -29.37 -3.68
C SER A 705 -41.49 -29.74 -3.32
N GLY A 706 -42.05 -30.81 -3.91
CA GLY A 706 -43.45 -31.19 -3.75
C GLY A 706 -44.42 -30.42 -4.65
N MET A 707 -43.92 -29.61 -5.60
CA MET A 707 -44.77 -29.01 -6.63
C MET A 707 -45.15 -30.02 -7.70
N TYR A 708 -46.43 -30.07 -8.08
CA TYR A 708 -46.92 -31.02 -9.07
C TYR A 708 -47.53 -30.34 -10.29
N HIS A 709 -47.42 -31.01 -11.44
CA HIS A 709 -48.15 -30.65 -12.66
C HIS A 709 -48.56 -31.90 -13.45
N LEU A 710 -49.70 -31.82 -14.12
CA LEU A 710 -50.31 -32.90 -14.89
C LEU A 710 -50.39 -32.48 -16.37
N GLY A 711 -49.93 -33.32 -17.29
CA GLY A 711 -50.01 -33.02 -18.72
C GLY A 711 -49.73 -34.23 -19.61
N GLY A 712 -50.24 -34.18 -20.83
CA GLY A 712 -50.05 -35.20 -21.87
C GLY A 712 -49.60 -34.61 -23.21
N GLY A 713 -49.17 -35.47 -24.12
CA GLY A 713 -48.78 -35.11 -25.50
C GLY A 713 -47.68 -34.04 -25.56
N SER A 714 -47.90 -33.01 -26.38
CA SER A 714 -46.92 -31.94 -26.66
C SER A 714 -46.53 -31.08 -25.45
N ARG A 715 -47.23 -31.20 -24.31
CA ARG A 715 -46.86 -30.52 -23.06
C ARG A 715 -45.72 -31.21 -22.33
N ILE A 716 -45.57 -32.53 -22.52
CA ILE A 716 -44.47 -33.27 -21.93
C ILE A 716 -43.20 -32.84 -22.67
N GLN A 717 -42.27 -32.24 -21.93
CA GLN A 717 -40.96 -31.87 -22.44
C GLN A 717 -39.93 -32.84 -21.88
N TYR A 718 -39.00 -33.31 -22.72
CA TYR A 718 -37.97 -34.25 -22.26
C TYR A 718 -36.61 -33.98 -22.88
N ARG A 719 -35.55 -34.31 -22.12
CA ARG A 719 -34.19 -34.32 -22.62
C ARG A 719 -33.31 -35.21 -21.76
N GLY A 720 -32.84 -36.31 -22.34
CA GLY A 720 -32.01 -37.28 -21.61
C GLY A 720 -32.76 -37.81 -20.40
N PRO A 721 -32.21 -37.74 -19.17
CA PRO A 721 -32.87 -38.24 -17.97
C PRO A 721 -33.84 -37.23 -17.33
N PHE A 722 -34.10 -36.07 -17.95
CA PHE A 722 -34.98 -35.05 -17.40
C PHE A 722 -36.33 -35.03 -18.10
N LEU A 723 -37.39 -35.05 -17.29
CA LEU A 723 -38.78 -34.88 -17.70
C LEU A 723 -39.28 -33.56 -17.14
N LEU A 724 -39.97 -32.78 -17.97
CA LEU A 724 -40.41 -31.44 -17.64
C LEU A 724 -41.89 -31.26 -18.02
N LEU A 725 -42.65 -30.64 -17.14
CA LEU A 725 -43.99 -30.13 -17.38
C LEU A 725 -44.02 -28.69 -16.91
N ASP A 726 -43.96 -27.74 -17.83
CA ASP A 726 -43.75 -26.31 -17.55
C ASP A 726 -42.53 -26.11 -16.61
N ASP A 727 -42.74 -25.62 -15.38
CA ASP A 727 -41.67 -25.43 -14.38
C ASP A 727 -41.38 -26.71 -13.56
N VAL A 728 -42.21 -27.75 -13.60
CA VAL A 728 -42.00 -28.96 -12.78
C VAL A 728 -41.02 -29.88 -13.50
N VAL A 729 -39.85 -30.10 -12.87
CA VAL A 729 -38.77 -30.92 -13.44
C VAL A 729 -38.50 -32.12 -12.57
N VAL A 730 -38.45 -33.31 -13.17
CA VAL A 730 -38.12 -34.56 -12.47
C VAL A 730 -36.95 -35.25 -13.16
N PHE A 731 -35.99 -35.70 -12.35
CA PHE A 731 -34.85 -36.47 -12.82
C PHE A 731 -35.15 -37.98 -12.76
N ALA A 732 -35.38 -38.58 -13.93
CA ALA A 732 -35.72 -39.99 -14.10
C ALA A 732 -34.53 -40.94 -13.78
N GLY A 733 -33.29 -40.44 -13.81
CA GLY A 733 -32.09 -41.20 -13.46
C GLY A 733 -31.15 -41.48 -14.65
N THR A 734 -29.87 -41.69 -14.35
CA THR A 734 -28.85 -42.15 -15.31
C THR A 734 -28.21 -43.46 -14.83
N ARG A 735 -27.32 -44.05 -15.64
CA ARG A 735 -26.54 -45.23 -15.24
C ARG A 735 -25.69 -44.98 -13.99
N LEU A 736 -25.12 -43.78 -13.86
CA LEU A 736 -24.28 -43.39 -12.72
C LEU A 736 -25.11 -42.92 -11.51
N LEU A 737 -26.26 -42.30 -11.75
CA LEU A 737 -27.15 -41.77 -10.72
C LEU A 737 -28.60 -42.24 -10.98
N PRO A 738 -28.94 -43.51 -10.70
CA PRO A 738 -30.30 -44.00 -10.88
C PRO A 738 -31.24 -43.41 -9.83
N ALA A 739 -32.39 -42.91 -10.27
CA ALA A 739 -33.39 -42.27 -9.41
C ALA A 739 -34.61 -43.17 -9.17
N PHE A 740 -35.13 -43.76 -10.25
CA PHE A 740 -36.27 -44.68 -10.26
C PHE A 740 -35.85 -46.05 -10.81
N ALA A 741 -36.73 -47.05 -10.67
CA ALA A 741 -36.51 -48.38 -11.23
C ALA A 741 -36.35 -48.30 -12.78
N PRO A 742 -35.17 -48.65 -13.34
CA PRO A 742 -34.90 -48.43 -14.77
C PRO A 742 -35.87 -49.15 -15.71
N LYS A 743 -36.30 -50.37 -15.33
CA LYS A 743 -37.30 -51.14 -16.10
C LYS A 743 -38.65 -50.43 -16.15
N GLN A 744 -39.16 -49.95 -14.99
CA GLN A 744 -40.44 -49.22 -14.96
C GLN A 744 -40.38 -47.89 -15.72
N ILE A 745 -39.26 -47.17 -15.70
CA ILE A 745 -39.10 -45.95 -16.52
C ILE A 745 -39.14 -46.27 -18.01
N GLN A 746 -38.47 -47.34 -18.43
CA GLN A 746 -38.45 -47.78 -19.82
C GLN A 746 -39.83 -48.25 -20.30
N ASP A 747 -40.54 -49.02 -19.48
CA ASP A 747 -41.81 -49.64 -19.86
C ASP A 747 -43.00 -48.67 -19.73
N MET A 748 -42.98 -47.76 -18.76
CA MET A 748 -44.15 -46.96 -18.40
C MET A 748 -44.03 -45.48 -18.81
N VAL A 749 -42.84 -44.88 -18.64
CA VAL A 749 -42.66 -43.42 -18.77
C VAL A 749 -42.09 -43.03 -20.13
N THR A 750 -41.18 -43.83 -20.66
CA THR A 750 -40.48 -43.54 -21.93
C THR A 750 -41.42 -43.47 -23.14
N PRO A 751 -42.42 -44.36 -23.31
CA PRO A 751 -43.36 -44.27 -24.42
C PRO A 751 -44.19 -42.97 -24.40
N LEU A 752 -44.62 -42.54 -23.22
CA LEU A 752 -45.38 -41.29 -23.03
C LEU A 752 -44.51 -40.06 -23.22
N ALA A 753 -43.25 -40.11 -22.75
CA ALA A 753 -42.30 -39.02 -22.89
C ALA A 753 -41.86 -38.81 -24.35
N GLN A 754 -41.67 -39.88 -25.12
CA GLN A 754 -41.30 -39.81 -26.54
C GLN A 754 -42.38 -39.16 -27.42
N GLY A 755 -43.66 -39.23 -27.01
CA GLY A 755 -44.76 -38.50 -27.63
C GLY A 755 -44.79 -36.99 -27.33
N GLY A 756 -43.86 -36.50 -26.48
CA GLY A 756 -43.68 -35.10 -26.13
C GLY A 756 -42.62 -34.37 -26.97
N ILE A 757 -42.28 -33.14 -26.57
CA ILE A 757 -41.31 -32.29 -27.25
C ILE A 757 -39.90 -32.47 -26.67
N LYS A 758 -38.92 -32.72 -27.53
CA LYS A 758 -37.51 -32.77 -27.13
C LYS A 758 -36.94 -31.35 -27.01
N VAL A 759 -36.53 -30.96 -25.80
CA VAL A 759 -36.00 -29.61 -25.52
C VAL A 759 -34.47 -29.54 -25.62
N ASP A 760 -33.94 -28.35 -25.86
CA ASP A 760 -32.50 -28.08 -25.90
C ASP A 760 -31.87 -28.10 -24.50
N ARG A 761 -30.53 -28.17 -24.44
CA ARG A 761 -29.79 -28.26 -23.16
C ARG A 761 -29.93 -26.99 -22.31
N ASN A 762 -30.05 -25.81 -22.95
CA ASN A 762 -30.10 -24.54 -22.22
C ASN A 762 -31.45 -24.39 -21.52
N THR A 763 -32.55 -24.82 -22.16
CA THR A 763 -33.88 -24.87 -21.52
C THR A 763 -33.89 -25.72 -20.26
N VAL A 764 -33.31 -26.92 -20.30
CA VAL A 764 -33.21 -27.81 -19.13
C VAL A 764 -32.38 -27.16 -18.03
N MET A 765 -31.22 -26.60 -18.37
CA MET A 765 -30.34 -25.92 -17.41
C MET A 765 -31.05 -24.76 -16.70
N VAL A 766 -31.74 -23.89 -17.46
CA VAL A 766 -32.48 -22.74 -16.92
C VAL A 766 -33.60 -23.20 -15.99
N LYS A 767 -34.38 -24.21 -16.38
CA LYS A 767 -35.48 -24.74 -15.56
C LYS A 767 -34.97 -25.44 -14.28
N LEU A 768 -33.88 -26.18 -14.38
CA LEU A 768 -33.23 -26.79 -13.21
C LEU A 768 -32.71 -25.74 -12.21
N LEU A 769 -32.11 -24.64 -12.70
CA LEU A 769 -31.68 -23.52 -11.86
C LEU A 769 -32.87 -22.80 -11.22
N GLN A 770 -33.96 -22.60 -11.97
CA GLN A 770 -35.16 -21.93 -11.47
C GLN A 770 -35.83 -22.70 -10.33
N CYS A 771 -35.98 -24.02 -10.47
CA CYS A 771 -36.59 -24.88 -9.44
C CYS A 771 -35.61 -25.27 -8.34
N ARG A 772 -34.39 -24.69 -8.35
CA ARG A 772 -33.30 -24.98 -7.42
C ARG A 772 -33.06 -26.48 -7.26
N HIS A 773 -33.12 -27.21 -8.38
CA HIS A 773 -32.97 -28.65 -8.37
C HIS A 773 -31.60 -29.05 -7.77
N PRO A 774 -31.50 -30.07 -6.91
CA PRO A 774 -30.27 -30.41 -6.19
C PRO A 774 -29.07 -30.67 -7.09
N LEU A 775 -29.28 -31.24 -8.29
CA LEU A 775 -28.22 -31.39 -9.30
C LEU A 775 -27.66 -30.06 -9.80
N ALA A 776 -28.52 -29.05 -10.01
CA ALA A 776 -28.07 -27.72 -10.46
C ALA A 776 -27.38 -26.95 -9.34
N GLN A 777 -27.90 -27.03 -8.12
CA GLN A 777 -27.25 -26.42 -6.95
C GLN A 777 -25.88 -27.05 -6.67
N GLY A 778 -25.76 -28.37 -6.84
CA GLY A 778 -24.46 -29.06 -6.77
C GLY A 778 -23.49 -28.63 -7.86
N ALA A 779 -23.95 -28.47 -9.11
CA ALA A 779 -23.12 -27.97 -10.21
C ALA A 779 -22.64 -26.53 -9.97
N VAL A 780 -23.51 -25.66 -9.45
CA VAL A 780 -23.13 -24.28 -9.06
C VAL A 780 -22.11 -24.29 -7.93
N ALA A 781 -22.29 -25.12 -6.90
CA ALA A 781 -21.34 -25.23 -5.79
C ALA A 781 -19.95 -25.67 -6.27
N MET A 782 -19.88 -26.64 -7.19
CA MET A 782 -18.60 -27.05 -7.82
C MET A 782 -17.97 -25.91 -8.62
N LEU A 783 -18.75 -25.20 -9.44
CA LEU A 783 -18.23 -24.10 -10.25
C LEU A 783 -17.68 -22.98 -9.38
N VAL A 784 -18.41 -22.56 -8.34
CA VAL A 784 -17.97 -21.51 -7.40
C VAL A 784 -16.68 -21.93 -6.68
N SER A 785 -16.63 -23.17 -6.19
CA SER A 785 -15.47 -23.75 -5.51
C SER A 785 -14.22 -23.77 -6.41
N PHE A 786 -14.34 -24.26 -7.66
CA PHE A 786 -13.23 -24.26 -8.60
C PHE A 786 -12.81 -22.85 -9.05
N THR A 787 -13.76 -21.93 -9.24
CA THR A 787 -13.41 -20.53 -9.56
C THR A 787 -12.68 -19.86 -8.40
N ALA A 788 -13.09 -20.09 -7.15
CA ALA A 788 -12.43 -19.54 -5.98
C ALA A 788 -11.00 -20.09 -5.84
N ALA A 789 -10.82 -21.40 -6.04
CA ALA A 789 -9.51 -22.02 -6.06
C ALA A 789 -8.60 -21.45 -7.17
N GLY A 790 -9.12 -21.31 -8.39
CA GLY A 790 -8.39 -20.73 -9.51
C GLY A 790 -7.98 -19.28 -9.28
N VAL A 791 -8.88 -18.45 -8.71
CA VAL A 791 -8.57 -17.06 -8.35
C VAL A 791 -7.46 -17.00 -7.30
N LEU A 792 -7.50 -17.89 -6.30
CA LEU A 792 -6.46 -17.95 -5.27
C LEU A 792 -5.09 -18.32 -5.86
N LEU A 793 -5.04 -19.24 -6.81
CA LEU A 793 -3.81 -19.60 -7.52
C LEU A 793 -3.29 -18.48 -8.44
N CYS A 794 -4.19 -17.75 -9.11
CA CYS A 794 -3.80 -16.58 -9.91
C CYS A 794 -3.20 -15.49 -9.04
N LEU A 795 -3.81 -15.21 -7.87
CA LEU A 795 -3.27 -14.25 -6.90
C LEU A 795 -1.89 -14.69 -6.39
N HIS A 796 -1.68 -15.98 -6.16
CA HIS A 796 -0.38 -16.51 -5.74
C HIS A 796 0.73 -16.27 -6.76
N ARG A 797 0.45 -16.33 -8.06
CA ARG A 797 1.47 -16.04 -9.10
C ARG A 797 1.76 -14.55 -9.28
N VAL A 798 0.88 -13.69 -8.77
CA VAL A 798 0.97 -12.23 -8.89
C VAL A 798 1.67 -11.60 -7.68
N PHE A 799 1.64 -12.25 -6.52
CA PHE A 799 2.31 -11.83 -5.28
C PHE A 799 3.64 -12.57 -5.06
#